data_AF-A0A2V8RM84-F1
#
_entry.id   AF-A0A2V8RM84-F1
#
_cell.length_a   1.000
_cell.length_b   1.000
_cell.length_c   1.000
_cell.angle_alpha   90.00
_cell.angle_beta   90.00
_cell.angle_gamma   90.00
#
_symmetry.space_group_name_H-M   'P 1'
#
loop_
_entity.id
_entity.type
_entity.pdbx_description
1 polymer ?
#
loop_
_entity_poly.entity_id
_entity_poly.type
_entity_poly.pdbx_seq_one_letter_code
_entity_poly.pdbx_strand_id
1 'polypeptide(L)'
;MRQQLTLRVSCCLCLWLATVVSVAAQMPASGVPKFALRQSGLELERPTRVGAFYDVTGRRAAAFGYEHRGMEAWVYPMKLLDGFELSFHLEGYPLDINGADTLTRITTRPEATIFTYTHAAFRVRQIIFAPIDEPGLVMLLDVESVLPLTIKISFRPRLRLSWPAGLMTGNLSWDEKAHVYFLTEETKRFVGVVGSPAARDASVMPYQEEPRDVPARFIIETTAESLRAQFIPIIIAGSSEGRDKAKATYERLLNSIPALYEQTVAHYERLQRETLSIKTPDARLDEAFAWAKVGVDKGVVTNPTLGTGLVAGYRTSGESERPGFAWFFGRDALWTSFALNSVGDFQTTRTALEFLKKFQRADGKIPHEISQSAALIPWFTDYEYPWASADATPLYVIAHADYFRATGDHEFLKQNWDSIVKAYRFTAATDTDNNGLIENTKFGHGWVEGGALYPPHEEIYMQGLWIAASRNLAELADAMNDKELAAQARAAAERTRDVLEKTYWLPARGFYAFATKLPAKEPEKAEPGPYRERRQARMNELASARIYDEDTVLPAVPLWFKTMLAERAQTEIDHLGSAELATDWGTRIINNQSRLYDPLSYHNGSVWPLFTGWASLAAYNYGRAHVGYQALMANALLTYQNDQGYVTELLSGDFNAPFGRSSHHQVWSEAMVITPLVRGLLGLAWQDGGRVLRFTPQLPANWDDLEINNIVSASSARAYDLRLTRGRGFTRITLRPRASANTQPASPNALPEQLIVTLPLPLDAQWRGSEGGHARQSTLLNYGADRRLSDVQLVEVKTNIEPDGADLTIRYDEGTDVYPEPQELRAGATNEGLRILHACAESNALHLTLEGLGGRTYQLGVRTTKRLGETNSVQVRQANNGDAQIAITFNGPPGAYVRREITLPFLRQRK
;
A
#
# COMPACT_ATOMS: atom_id res chain seq x y z
N MET A 1 -49.97 71.33 5.77
CA MET A 1 -49.44 71.96 4.54
C MET A 1 -49.16 70.87 3.51
N ARG A 2 -49.27 71.18 2.20
CA ARG A 2 -48.87 70.46 0.95
C ARG A 2 -48.06 69.14 1.08
N GLN A 3 -48.18 68.12 0.21
CA GLN A 3 -49.00 67.88 -0.99
C GLN A 3 -49.02 66.36 -1.37
N GLN A 4 -49.99 65.96 -2.21
CA GLN A 4 -50.13 64.75 -3.05
C GLN A 4 -49.00 63.69 -3.15
N LEU A 5 -49.39 62.39 -3.17
CA LEU A 5 -49.30 61.56 -4.40
C LEU A 5 -50.19 60.29 -4.36
N THR A 6 -50.52 59.76 -5.54
CA THR A 6 -51.42 58.60 -5.83
C THR A 6 -50.93 57.86 -7.11
N LEU A 7 -51.45 56.73 -7.58
CA LEU A 7 -52.65 55.91 -7.27
C LEU A 7 -52.33 54.39 -7.42
N ARG A 8 -53.25 53.57 -7.96
CA ARG A 8 -53.10 52.14 -8.32
C ARG A 8 -53.96 51.82 -9.57
N VAL A 9 -53.48 50.91 -10.43
CA VAL A 9 -54.22 49.88 -11.21
C VAL A 9 -55.30 50.31 -12.25
N SER A 10 -55.10 49.98 -13.55
CA SER A 10 -55.89 48.97 -14.32
C SER A 10 -55.59 48.91 -15.85
N CYS A 11 -56.04 47.84 -16.51
CA CYS A 11 -55.75 47.41 -17.89
C CYS A 11 -56.42 48.21 -19.04
N CYS A 12 -55.80 48.27 -20.24
CA CYS A 12 -56.20 47.45 -21.43
C CYS A 12 -55.58 47.88 -22.80
N LEU A 13 -55.31 46.87 -23.64
CA LEU A 13 -55.21 46.83 -25.13
C LEU A 13 -54.45 47.90 -25.96
N CYS A 14 -53.46 47.44 -26.73
CA CYS A 14 -53.36 47.68 -28.18
C CYS A 14 -52.49 46.63 -28.88
N LEU A 15 -52.87 46.21 -30.10
CA LEU A 15 -52.15 45.23 -30.93
C LEU A 15 -50.93 45.86 -31.61
N TRP A 16 -49.87 45.08 -31.87
CA TRP A 16 -49.07 45.18 -33.10
C TRP A 16 -48.59 43.77 -33.55
N LEU A 17 -48.45 43.57 -34.86
CA LEU A 17 -48.31 42.25 -35.48
C LEU A 17 -46.86 41.74 -35.59
N ALA A 18 -46.72 40.42 -35.42
CA ALA A 18 -45.88 39.48 -36.17
C ALA A 18 -44.45 39.86 -36.61
N THR A 19 -43.47 39.20 -35.98
CA THR A 19 -42.48 38.37 -36.69
C THR A 19 -42.19 37.10 -35.89
N VAL A 20 -42.78 35.97 -36.31
CA VAL A 20 -42.39 34.65 -35.80
C VAL A 20 -41.13 34.23 -36.53
N VAL A 21 -39.96 34.46 -35.93
CA VAL A 21 -38.76 33.70 -36.28
C VAL A 21 -38.88 32.37 -35.54
N SER A 22 -39.09 31.29 -36.30
CA SER A 22 -38.92 29.94 -35.75
C SER A 22 -37.49 29.80 -35.24
N VAL A 23 -37.32 29.86 -33.92
CA VAL A 23 -36.16 29.25 -33.28
C VAL A 23 -36.29 27.76 -33.58
N ALA A 24 -35.57 27.30 -34.60
CA ALA A 24 -35.41 25.88 -34.85
C ALA A 24 -34.97 25.22 -33.55
N ALA A 25 -35.64 24.14 -33.16
CA ALA A 25 -35.34 23.44 -31.92
C ALA A 25 -33.85 23.09 -31.89
N GLN A 26 -33.09 23.77 -31.02
CA GLN A 26 -31.73 23.35 -30.72
C GLN A 26 -31.84 21.94 -30.17
N MET A 27 -31.28 20.97 -30.90
CA MET A 27 -31.11 19.63 -30.35
C MET A 27 -30.38 19.76 -29.01
N PRO A 28 -30.82 19.05 -27.95
CA PRO A 28 -30.10 19.08 -26.69
C PRO A 28 -28.64 18.70 -26.95
N ALA A 29 -27.70 19.42 -26.31
CA ALA A 29 -26.28 19.18 -26.52
C ALA A 29 -25.95 17.72 -26.18
N SER A 30 -25.62 16.91 -27.20
CA SER A 30 -25.47 15.47 -27.07
C SER A 30 -24.21 15.05 -26.32
N GLY A 31 -23.27 15.97 -26.15
CA GLY A 31 -22.07 15.80 -25.35
C GLY A 31 -21.64 17.07 -24.62
N VAL A 32 -20.59 16.92 -23.82
CA VAL A 32 -19.95 17.97 -23.03
C VAL A 32 -18.84 18.60 -23.88
N PRO A 33 -18.74 19.93 -24.00
CA PRO A 33 -17.65 20.57 -24.75
C PRO A 33 -16.27 20.06 -24.32
N LYS A 34 -15.39 19.72 -25.28
CA LYS A 34 -14.05 19.23 -24.95
C LYS A 34 -13.29 20.30 -24.16
N PHE A 35 -12.70 19.88 -23.04
CA PHE A 35 -11.88 20.69 -22.15
C PHE A 35 -10.51 20.02 -21.95
N ALA A 36 -9.54 20.78 -21.45
CA ALA A 36 -8.21 20.24 -21.21
C ALA A 36 -8.23 19.23 -20.06
N LEU A 37 -7.93 17.96 -20.35
CA LEU A 37 -7.71 16.92 -19.35
C LEU A 37 -6.31 17.08 -18.74
N ARG A 38 -6.21 18.00 -17.78
CA ARG A 38 -4.98 18.28 -17.01
C ARG A 38 -4.49 17.01 -16.30
N GLN A 39 -3.18 16.89 -16.13
CA GLN A 39 -2.55 15.74 -15.49
C GLN A 39 -2.09 16.10 -14.07
N SER A 40 -2.23 15.19 -13.11
CA SER A 40 -1.67 15.38 -11.75
C SER A 40 -0.16 15.19 -11.64
N GLY A 41 0.47 14.65 -12.69
CA GLY A 41 1.92 14.51 -12.85
C GLY A 41 2.45 13.07 -12.84
N LEU A 42 1.67 12.11 -12.34
CA LEU A 42 1.97 10.68 -12.47
C LEU A 42 1.18 10.07 -13.63
N GLU A 43 1.86 9.30 -14.48
CA GLU A 43 1.26 8.59 -15.61
C GLU A 43 2.04 7.31 -15.89
N LEU A 44 1.35 6.18 -15.98
CA LEU A 44 1.91 4.90 -16.45
C LEU A 44 1.14 4.45 -17.69
N GLU A 45 1.84 4.16 -18.79
CA GLU A 45 1.22 3.74 -20.05
C GLU A 45 1.82 2.44 -20.58
N ARG A 46 0.96 1.51 -21.04
CA ARG A 46 1.39 0.29 -21.73
C ARG A 46 0.36 -0.20 -22.76
N PRO A 47 0.76 -1.09 -23.69
CA PRO A 47 -0.18 -1.95 -24.40
C PRO A 47 -1.03 -2.75 -23.40
N THR A 48 -2.26 -3.07 -23.78
CA THR A 48 -3.14 -3.87 -22.94
C THR A 48 -2.70 -5.33 -22.83
N ARG A 49 -3.07 -5.97 -21.73
CA ARG A 49 -2.72 -7.36 -21.35
C ARG A 49 -3.99 -8.09 -20.96
N VAL A 50 -4.34 -9.16 -21.70
CA VAL A 50 -5.56 -9.94 -21.45
C VAL A 50 -5.62 -10.42 -19.99
N GLY A 51 -6.65 -10.00 -19.26
CA GLY A 51 -6.85 -10.41 -17.87
C GLY A 51 -6.01 -9.68 -16.82
N ALA A 52 -5.25 -8.64 -17.17
CA ALA A 52 -4.70 -7.72 -16.18
C ALA A 52 -5.82 -6.91 -15.53
N PHE A 53 -5.75 -6.69 -14.22
CA PHE A 53 -6.75 -5.94 -13.45
C PHE A 53 -6.52 -4.42 -13.55
N TYR A 54 -7.59 -3.66 -13.34
CA TYR A 54 -7.52 -2.21 -13.12
C TYR A 54 -8.61 -1.74 -12.14
N ASP A 55 -8.31 -0.67 -11.41
CA ASP A 55 -9.27 0.07 -10.60
C ASP A 55 -9.50 1.52 -11.11
N VAL A 56 -10.64 2.08 -10.72
CA VAL A 56 -10.90 3.52 -10.71
C VAL A 56 -11.68 3.83 -9.45
N THR A 57 -11.03 4.44 -8.46
CA THR A 57 -11.56 4.58 -7.10
C THR A 57 -11.67 6.04 -6.68
N GLY A 58 -12.78 6.35 -6.01
CA GLY A 58 -12.98 7.54 -5.19
C GLY A 58 -13.60 7.10 -3.86
N ARG A 59 -13.76 8.02 -2.90
CA ARG A 59 -14.16 7.66 -1.53
C ARG A 59 -15.56 7.05 -1.44
N ARG A 60 -16.43 7.29 -2.41
CA ARG A 60 -17.86 6.88 -2.36
C ARG A 60 -18.30 6.03 -3.55
N ALA A 61 -17.45 5.85 -4.55
CA ALA A 61 -17.73 5.08 -5.75
C ALA A 61 -16.45 4.48 -6.32
N ALA A 62 -16.58 3.33 -6.98
CA ALA A 62 -15.47 2.64 -7.60
C ALA A 62 -15.88 1.84 -8.84
N ALA A 63 -14.94 1.66 -9.75
CA ALA A 63 -15.05 0.82 -10.92
C ALA A 63 -13.93 -0.22 -10.90
N PHE A 64 -14.25 -1.48 -11.16
CA PHE A 64 -13.29 -2.59 -11.14
C PHE A 64 -13.47 -3.45 -12.39
N GLY A 65 -12.37 -3.89 -13.00
CA GLY A 65 -12.45 -4.74 -14.18
C GLY A 65 -11.15 -5.48 -14.47
N TYR A 66 -11.18 -6.24 -15.56
CA TYR A 66 -9.97 -6.76 -16.19
C TYR A 66 -9.94 -6.29 -17.64
N GLU A 67 -8.76 -5.99 -18.15
CA GLU A 67 -8.56 -5.63 -19.55
C GLU A 67 -9.10 -6.74 -20.47
N HIS A 68 -9.80 -6.32 -21.53
CA HIS A 68 -10.56 -7.17 -22.46
C HIS A 68 -11.75 -7.93 -21.84
N ARG A 69 -12.30 -7.45 -20.71
CA ARG A 69 -13.55 -7.95 -20.10
C ARG A 69 -14.44 -6.79 -19.62
N GLY A 70 -15.74 -7.05 -19.49
CA GLY A 70 -16.67 -6.07 -18.91
C GLY A 70 -16.36 -5.69 -17.46
N MET A 71 -16.70 -4.44 -17.12
CA MET A 71 -16.41 -3.80 -15.83
C MET A 71 -17.61 -3.90 -14.86
N GLU A 72 -17.36 -3.88 -13.55
CA GLU A 72 -18.37 -3.66 -12.51
C GLU A 72 -18.27 -2.27 -11.88
N ALA A 73 -19.40 -1.72 -11.42
CA ALA A 73 -19.48 -0.37 -10.86
C ALA A 73 -20.20 -0.34 -9.52
N TRP A 74 -19.59 0.35 -8.56
CA TRP A 74 -19.99 0.45 -7.16
C TRP A 74 -20.23 1.90 -6.75
N VAL A 75 -21.25 2.12 -5.91
CA VAL A 75 -21.48 3.35 -5.14
C VAL A 75 -21.77 2.90 -3.71
N TYR A 76 -20.78 3.02 -2.82
CA TYR A 76 -20.75 2.25 -1.57
C TYR A 76 -22.01 2.49 -0.70
N PRO A 77 -22.66 1.42 -0.18
CA PRO A 77 -22.27 0.00 -0.22
C PRO A 77 -22.87 -0.83 -1.37
N MET A 78 -23.32 -0.20 -2.47
CA MET A 78 -24.08 -0.86 -3.54
C MET A 78 -23.23 -1.20 -4.78
N LYS A 79 -23.32 -2.43 -5.28
CA LYS A 79 -22.98 -2.79 -6.67
C LYS A 79 -24.15 -2.43 -7.55
N LEU A 80 -23.96 -1.50 -8.48
CA LEU A 80 -25.04 -1.06 -9.36
C LEU A 80 -25.16 -1.99 -10.57
N LEU A 81 -24.06 -2.30 -11.23
CA LEU A 81 -24.01 -3.11 -12.44
C LEU A 81 -22.70 -3.92 -12.55
N ASP A 82 -22.71 -4.94 -13.42
CA ASP A 82 -21.52 -5.60 -13.94
C ASP A 82 -21.62 -5.90 -15.45
N GLY A 83 -20.52 -6.35 -16.04
CA GLY A 83 -20.44 -6.59 -17.48
C GLY A 83 -20.63 -5.34 -18.32
N PHE A 84 -20.21 -4.17 -17.83
CA PHE A 84 -20.22 -2.93 -18.61
C PHE A 84 -19.22 -3.03 -19.76
N GLU A 85 -19.71 -2.97 -20.99
CA GLU A 85 -18.93 -3.13 -22.22
C GLU A 85 -19.36 -2.10 -23.28
N LEU A 86 -18.40 -1.70 -24.11
CA LEU A 86 -18.59 -0.83 -25.27
C LEU A 86 -18.45 -1.64 -26.56
N SER A 87 -19.33 -1.39 -27.53
CA SER A 87 -19.13 -1.81 -28.92
C SER A 87 -19.53 -0.70 -29.89
N PHE A 88 -19.03 -0.80 -31.12
CA PHE A 88 -19.00 0.29 -32.08
C PHE A 88 -19.62 -0.16 -33.40
N HIS A 89 -20.48 0.66 -33.99
CA HIS A 89 -21.12 0.40 -35.27
C HIS A 89 -20.92 1.60 -36.20
N LEU A 90 -20.38 1.36 -37.39
CA LEU A 90 -20.11 2.39 -38.39
C LEU A 90 -21.26 2.44 -39.39
N GLU A 91 -21.72 3.64 -39.74
CA GLU A 91 -22.77 3.80 -40.75
C GLU A 91 -22.35 3.16 -42.09
N GLY A 92 -23.26 2.38 -42.69
CA GLY A 92 -23.00 1.65 -43.93
C GLY A 92 -22.19 0.36 -43.80
N TYR A 93 -21.71 0.01 -42.60
CA TYR A 93 -21.03 -1.27 -42.34
C TYR A 93 -21.94 -2.27 -41.61
N PRO A 94 -22.12 -3.51 -42.12
CA PRO A 94 -23.05 -4.49 -41.55
C PRO A 94 -22.50 -5.24 -40.31
N LEU A 95 -21.42 -4.76 -39.70
CA LEU A 95 -20.69 -5.44 -38.63
C LEU A 95 -20.64 -4.58 -37.36
N ASP A 96 -20.96 -5.19 -36.23
CA ASP A 96 -20.68 -4.62 -34.91
C ASP A 96 -19.24 -4.96 -34.51
N ILE A 97 -18.49 -3.94 -34.08
CA ILE A 97 -17.09 -4.04 -33.69
C ILE A 97 -17.02 -4.03 -32.17
N ASN A 98 -16.60 -5.15 -31.58
CA ASN A 98 -16.47 -5.28 -30.14
C ASN A 98 -15.32 -4.40 -29.60
N GLY A 99 -15.57 -3.66 -28.52
CA GLY A 99 -14.52 -2.90 -27.84
C GLY A 99 -13.43 -3.81 -27.27
N ALA A 100 -13.78 -4.98 -26.73
CA ALA A 100 -12.78 -5.90 -26.17
C ALA A 100 -11.75 -6.37 -27.23
N ASP A 101 -12.16 -6.51 -28.49
CA ASP A 101 -11.31 -6.96 -29.59
C ASP A 101 -10.49 -5.81 -30.22
N THR A 102 -10.84 -4.55 -29.91
CA THR A 102 -10.17 -3.34 -30.45
C THR A 102 -9.43 -2.52 -29.40
N LEU A 103 -9.43 -2.97 -28.14
CA LEU A 103 -8.68 -2.38 -27.04
C LEU A 103 -7.18 -2.59 -27.23
N THR A 104 -6.37 -1.51 -27.18
CA THR A 104 -4.94 -1.56 -27.55
C THR A 104 -3.97 -0.95 -26.54
N ARG A 105 -4.39 0.08 -25.79
CA ARG A 105 -3.56 0.75 -24.78
C ARG A 105 -4.37 1.10 -23.54
N ILE A 106 -3.70 1.09 -22.41
CA ILE A 106 -4.16 1.61 -21.13
C ILE A 106 -3.17 2.69 -20.66
N THR A 107 -3.70 3.81 -20.18
CA THR A 107 -2.97 4.87 -19.48
C THR A 107 -3.59 5.05 -18.11
N THR A 108 -2.82 4.81 -17.05
CA THR A 108 -3.28 5.02 -15.67
C THR A 108 -2.66 6.28 -15.11
N ARG A 109 -3.51 7.15 -14.57
CA ARG A 109 -3.15 8.33 -13.76
C ARG A 109 -3.89 8.24 -12.41
N PRO A 110 -3.41 8.90 -11.35
CA PRO A 110 -4.12 8.96 -10.08
C PRO A 110 -5.59 9.35 -10.24
N GLU A 111 -5.86 10.38 -11.05
CA GLU A 111 -7.18 10.94 -11.33
C GLU A 111 -8.05 10.15 -12.32
N ALA A 112 -7.49 9.28 -13.17
CA ALA A 112 -8.25 8.62 -14.24
C ALA A 112 -7.52 7.42 -14.87
N THR A 113 -8.30 6.41 -15.27
CA THR A 113 -7.84 5.32 -16.14
C THR A 113 -8.39 5.53 -17.54
N ILE A 114 -7.53 5.46 -18.55
CA ILE A 114 -7.85 5.76 -19.95
C ILE A 114 -7.60 4.54 -20.81
N PHE A 115 -8.65 4.04 -21.46
CA PHE A 115 -8.55 2.98 -22.46
C PHE A 115 -8.58 3.55 -23.88
N THR A 116 -7.71 3.05 -24.76
CA THR A 116 -7.71 3.41 -26.18
C THR A 116 -8.12 2.23 -27.06
N TYR A 117 -9.28 2.36 -27.68
CA TYR A 117 -9.80 1.49 -28.71
C TYR A 117 -9.36 2.00 -30.09
N THR A 118 -8.80 1.12 -30.91
CA THR A 118 -8.25 1.47 -32.23
C THR A 118 -8.79 0.52 -33.29
N HIS A 119 -9.35 1.08 -34.35
CA HIS A 119 -9.82 0.37 -35.54
C HIS A 119 -9.40 1.16 -36.80
N ALA A 120 -9.39 0.52 -37.97
CA ALA A 120 -8.97 1.16 -39.23
C ALA A 120 -9.79 2.42 -39.62
N ALA A 121 -10.98 2.59 -39.03
CA ALA A 121 -11.90 3.70 -39.30
C ALA A 121 -12.10 4.67 -38.11
N PHE A 122 -11.66 4.31 -36.89
CA PHE A 122 -11.88 5.15 -35.71
C PHE A 122 -10.85 4.93 -34.59
N ARG A 123 -10.75 5.94 -33.73
CA ARG A 123 -10.11 5.89 -32.40
C ARG A 123 -11.13 6.35 -31.36
N VAL A 124 -11.31 5.57 -30.31
CA VAL A 124 -12.10 5.96 -29.13
C VAL A 124 -11.19 5.90 -27.91
N ARG A 125 -11.09 7.01 -27.17
CA ARG A 125 -10.51 7.01 -25.83
C ARG A 125 -11.64 7.06 -24.81
N GLN A 126 -11.71 6.07 -23.94
CA GLN A 126 -12.62 6.05 -22.80
C GLN A 126 -11.84 6.51 -21.56
N ILE A 127 -12.10 7.72 -21.10
CA ILE A 127 -11.53 8.27 -19.86
C ILE A 127 -12.52 7.99 -18.74
N ILE A 128 -12.13 7.15 -17.77
CA ILE A 128 -12.95 6.79 -16.60
C ILE A 128 -12.35 7.48 -15.37
N PHE A 129 -13.17 8.23 -14.62
CA PHE A 129 -12.78 8.77 -13.32
C PHE A 129 -13.91 8.69 -12.28
N ALA A 130 -13.51 8.58 -11.01
CA ALA A 130 -14.37 8.66 -9.84
C ALA A 130 -14.06 9.98 -9.12
N PRO A 131 -14.96 10.98 -9.10
CA PRO A 131 -14.70 12.22 -8.38
C PRO A 131 -14.61 11.96 -6.87
N ILE A 132 -13.59 12.53 -6.22
CA ILE A 132 -13.09 12.13 -4.89
C ILE A 132 -14.19 11.89 -3.85
N ASP A 133 -15.12 12.83 -3.65
CA ASP A 133 -16.15 12.78 -2.59
C ASP A 133 -17.57 12.47 -3.13
N GLU A 134 -17.69 11.96 -4.36
CA GLU A 134 -18.98 11.81 -5.05
C GLU A 134 -19.49 10.35 -5.14
N PRO A 135 -20.80 10.11 -4.92
CA PRO A 135 -21.41 8.79 -5.04
C PRO A 135 -21.74 8.45 -6.51
N GLY A 136 -20.73 8.46 -7.37
CA GLY A 136 -20.82 8.04 -8.78
C GLY A 136 -19.51 8.09 -9.55
N LEU A 137 -19.56 7.59 -10.78
CA LEU A 137 -18.48 7.52 -11.76
C LEU A 137 -18.83 8.37 -12.98
N VAL A 138 -17.81 8.92 -13.62
CA VAL A 138 -17.91 9.64 -14.89
C VAL A 138 -17.02 8.96 -15.93
N MET A 139 -17.59 8.64 -17.08
CA MET A 139 -16.83 8.26 -18.27
C MET A 139 -16.99 9.33 -19.34
N LEU A 140 -15.89 9.68 -20.00
CA LEU A 140 -15.88 10.54 -21.18
C LEU A 140 -15.35 9.75 -22.37
N LEU A 141 -16.12 9.68 -23.45
CA LEU A 141 -15.66 9.13 -24.72
C LEU A 141 -15.17 10.27 -25.61
N ASP A 142 -13.88 10.24 -25.93
CA ASP A 142 -13.22 11.10 -26.90
C ASP A 142 -13.07 10.31 -28.21
N VAL A 143 -13.86 10.67 -29.21
CA VAL A 143 -14.04 9.87 -30.43
C VAL A 143 -13.53 10.63 -31.65
N GLU A 144 -12.76 9.92 -32.47
CA GLU A 144 -12.37 10.33 -33.81
C GLU A 144 -12.78 9.21 -34.77
N SER A 145 -13.58 9.52 -35.78
CA SER A 145 -14.05 8.54 -36.76
C SER A 145 -14.12 9.15 -38.15
N VAL A 146 -13.88 8.33 -39.18
CA VAL A 146 -13.99 8.74 -40.60
C VAL A 146 -15.42 8.62 -41.14
N LEU A 147 -16.30 7.90 -40.44
CA LEU A 147 -17.74 7.78 -40.72
C LEU A 147 -18.55 8.07 -39.44
N PRO A 148 -19.85 8.40 -39.54
CA PRO A 148 -20.74 8.44 -38.38
C PRO A 148 -20.68 7.13 -37.59
N LEU A 149 -20.62 7.26 -36.26
CA LEU A 149 -20.39 6.16 -35.34
C LEU A 149 -21.51 6.09 -34.31
N THR A 150 -22.14 4.93 -34.23
CA THR A 150 -23.07 4.56 -33.16
C THR A 150 -22.31 3.78 -32.10
N ILE A 151 -22.33 4.30 -30.88
CA ILE A 151 -21.71 3.63 -29.72
C ILE A 151 -22.81 2.87 -29.00
N LYS A 152 -22.58 1.58 -28.77
CA LYS A 152 -23.49 0.70 -28.05
C LYS A 152 -22.90 0.42 -26.67
N ILE A 153 -23.69 0.68 -25.63
CA ILE A 153 -23.33 0.41 -24.24
C ILE A 153 -24.16 -0.80 -23.81
N SER A 154 -23.50 -1.79 -23.22
CA SER A 154 -24.12 -3.03 -22.73
C SER A 154 -23.74 -3.22 -21.26
N PHE A 155 -24.70 -3.55 -20.39
CA PHE A 155 -24.43 -3.85 -18.97
C PHE A 155 -25.51 -4.78 -18.36
N ARG A 156 -25.18 -5.45 -17.26
CA ARG A 156 -26.15 -6.21 -16.45
C ARG A 156 -26.52 -5.41 -15.20
N PRO A 157 -27.81 -5.05 -15.00
CA PRO A 157 -28.23 -4.42 -13.75
C PRO A 157 -28.13 -5.43 -12.60
N ARG A 158 -27.53 -5.02 -11.48
CA ARG A 158 -27.40 -5.87 -10.28
C ARG A 158 -28.16 -5.31 -9.07
N LEU A 159 -27.90 -4.04 -8.74
CA LEU A 159 -28.34 -3.38 -7.51
C LEU A 159 -28.29 -4.32 -6.29
N ARG A 160 -27.07 -4.71 -5.90
CA ARG A 160 -26.80 -5.54 -4.72
C ARG A 160 -26.11 -4.71 -3.65
N LEU A 161 -26.50 -4.87 -2.39
CA LEU A 161 -25.64 -4.44 -1.28
C LEU A 161 -24.42 -5.37 -1.20
N SER A 162 -23.28 -4.83 -0.78
CA SER A 162 -22.11 -5.63 -0.41
C SER A 162 -22.52 -6.76 0.54
N TRP A 163 -21.94 -7.94 0.36
CA TRP A 163 -22.15 -9.08 1.26
C TRP A 163 -21.94 -8.65 2.75
N PRO A 164 -22.71 -9.15 3.73
CA PRO A 164 -23.78 -10.16 3.63
C PRO A 164 -25.19 -9.65 3.27
N ALA A 165 -25.43 -8.35 3.14
CA ALA A 165 -26.80 -7.79 3.13
C ALA A 165 -27.57 -7.91 1.79
N GLY A 166 -27.22 -8.85 0.91
CA GLY A 166 -27.64 -8.91 -0.50
C GLY A 166 -29.12 -9.26 -0.81
N LEU A 167 -30.03 -9.17 0.17
CA LEU A 167 -31.44 -9.59 0.10
C LEU A 167 -32.34 -8.58 -0.64
N MET A 168 -32.13 -8.40 -1.94
CA MET A 168 -32.87 -7.46 -2.80
C MET A 168 -33.17 -8.05 -4.18
N THR A 169 -34.20 -7.56 -4.87
CA THR A 169 -34.39 -7.81 -6.31
C THR A 169 -34.25 -6.51 -7.08
N GLY A 170 -33.21 -6.40 -7.91
CA GLY A 170 -33.03 -5.27 -8.80
C GLY A 170 -34.11 -5.22 -9.87
N ASN A 171 -34.81 -4.09 -9.97
CA ASN A 171 -35.73 -3.74 -11.04
C ASN A 171 -35.07 -2.70 -11.96
N LEU A 172 -35.35 -2.75 -13.26
CA LEU A 172 -34.85 -1.79 -14.24
C LEU A 172 -36.02 -0.98 -14.82
N SER A 173 -35.83 0.33 -15.00
CA SER A 173 -36.78 1.19 -15.72
C SER A 173 -36.04 2.26 -16.53
N TRP A 174 -36.45 2.47 -17.79
CA TRP A 174 -35.94 3.55 -18.64
C TRP A 174 -36.78 4.82 -18.45
N ASP A 175 -36.11 5.98 -18.41
CA ASP A 175 -36.74 7.31 -18.36
C ASP A 175 -36.36 8.10 -19.62
N GLU A 176 -37.25 8.02 -20.63
CA GLU A 176 -37.07 8.64 -21.96
C GLU A 176 -36.79 10.15 -21.89
N LYS A 177 -37.31 10.87 -20.88
CA LYS A 177 -37.10 12.32 -20.75
C LYS A 177 -35.76 12.69 -20.14
N ALA A 178 -35.17 11.77 -19.37
CA ALA A 178 -33.90 11.97 -18.70
C ALA A 178 -32.74 11.24 -19.39
N HIS A 179 -33.03 10.36 -20.36
CA HIS A 179 -32.07 9.52 -21.07
C HIS A 179 -31.24 8.62 -20.13
N VAL A 180 -31.90 8.06 -19.10
CA VAL A 180 -31.29 7.19 -18.09
C VAL A 180 -32.10 5.95 -17.80
N TYR A 181 -31.41 4.89 -17.40
CA TYR A 181 -31.98 3.81 -16.61
C TYR A 181 -31.92 4.13 -15.13
N PHE A 182 -32.99 3.81 -14.43
CA PHE A 182 -33.04 3.67 -12.98
C PHE A 182 -33.02 2.18 -12.61
N LEU A 183 -32.12 1.83 -11.70
CA LEU A 183 -32.04 0.52 -11.05
C LEU A 183 -32.60 0.70 -9.64
N THR A 184 -33.66 -0.02 -9.28
CA THR A 184 -34.36 0.16 -7.99
C THR A 184 -34.73 -1.17 -7.35
N GLU A 185 -34.67 -1.27 -6.02
CA GLU A 185 -35.21 -2.39 -5.25
C GLU A 185 -36.62 -2.09 -4.70
N GLU A 186 -37.24 -3.09 -4.08
CA GLU A 186 -38.65 -3.11 -3.70
C GLU A 186 -39.04 -1.99 -2.70
N THR A 187 -38.13 -1.59 -1.82
CA THR A 187 -38.34 -0.47 -0.86
C THR A 187 -38.08 0.91 -1.47
N LYS A 188 -37.50 0.96 -2.68
CA LYS A 188 -37.11 2.18 -3.43
C LYS A 188 -36.14 3.11 -2.69
N ARG A 189 -35.46 2.60 -1.66
CA ARG A 189 -34.47 3.31 -0.85
C ARG A 189 -33.11 3.31 -1.53
N PHE A 190 -32.70 2.18 -2.09
CA PHE A 190 -31.44 2.02 -2.78
C PHE A 190 -31.70 2.15 -4.28
N VAL A 191 -31.04 3.12 -4.91
CA VAL A 191 -31.28 3.46 -6.31
C VAL A 191 -29.96 3.74 -7.02
N GLY A 192 -29.75 3.06 -8.14
CA GLY A 192 -28.72 3.36 -9.13
C GLY A 192 -29.32 4.13 -10.32
N VAL A 193 -28.50 4.94 -10.98
CA VAL A 193 -28.82 5.64 -12.23
C VAL A 193 -27.65 5.43 -13.19
N VAL A 194 -27.94 5.05 -14.44
CA VAL A 194 -26.93 4.99 -15.52
C VAL A 194 -27.50 5.55 -16.81
N GLY A 195 -26.74 6.39 -17.51
CA GLY A 195 -27.16 6.91 -18.81
C GLY A 195 -26.26 8.02 -19.36
N SER A 196 -26.76 8.71 -20.38
CA SER A 196 -26.08 9.76 -21.13
C SER A 196 -27.13 10.69 -21.76
N PRO A 197 -26.89 12.01 -21.90
CA PRO A 197 -27.85 12.94 -22.51
C PRO A 197 -28.29 12.59 -23.94
N ALA A 198 -27.51 11.77 -24.65
CA ALA A 198 -27.79 11.33 -26.01
C ALA A 198 -28.11 9.83 -26.12
N ALA A 199 -28.41 9.16 -24.99
CA ALA A 199 -28.77 7.74 -24.98
C ALA A 199 -30.22 7.51 -25.43
N ARG A 200 -30.43 6.49 -26.27
CA ARG A 200 -31.74 5.86 -26.49
C ARG A 200 -31.73 4.39 -26.06
N ASP A 201 -32.83 3.92 -25.50
CA ASP A 201 -33.03 2.50 -25.19
C ASP A 201 -32.88 1.65 -26.47
N ALA A 202 -32.19 0.53 -26.34
CA ALA A 202 -32.00 -0.49 -27.36
C ALA A 202 -32.07 -1.92 -26.78
N SER A 203 -32.66 -2.06 -25.59
CA SER A 203 -32.92 -3.34 -24.93
C SER A 203 -34.04 -4.10 -25.63
N VAL A 204 -33.96 -5.43 -25.63
CA VAL A 204 -34.97 -6.28 -26.27
C VAL A 204 -36.14 -6.51 -25.31
N MET A 205 -37.35 -6.22 -25.78
CA MET A 205 -38.63 -6.57 -25.15
C MET A 205 -39.25 -7.77 -25.89
N PRO A 206 -40.02 -8.67 -25.24
CA PRO A 206 -40.59 -8.54 -23.89
C PRO A 206 -39.78 -9.25 -22.79
N TYR A 207 -39.99 -8.80 -21.54
CA TYR A 207 -39.43 -9.41 -20.31
C TYR A 207 -39.86 -10.86 -20.04
N GLN A 208 -40.76 -11.43 -20.84
CA GLN A 208 -41.43 -12.72 -20.60
C GLN A 208 -40.68 -13.93 -21.19
N GLU A 209 -39.68 -13.71 -22.05
CA GLU A 209 -38.84 -14.75 -22.68
C GLU A 209 -37.71 -15.30 -21.76
N GLU A 210 -37.89 -15.23 -20.43
CA GLU A 210 -36.83 -15.44 -19.42
C GLU A 210 -35.44 -14.84 -19.76
N PRO A 211 -35.32 -13.56 -20.18
CA PRO A 211 -34.05 -12.97 -20.65
C PRO A 211 -33.08 -12.61 -19.50
N ARG A 212 -32.98 -13.43 -18.44
CA ARG A 212 -32.21 -13.17 -17.22
C ARG A 212 -30.72 -12.86 -17.47
N ASP A 213 -30.17 -13.35 -18.58
CA ASP A 213 -28.78 -13.15 -18.99
C ASP A 213 -28.58 -12.14 -20.14
N VAL A 214 -29.67 -11.60 -20.71
CA VAL A 214 -29.59 -10.58 -21.77
C VAL A 214 -29.26 -9.23 -21.12
N PRO A 215 -28.12 -8.58 -21.49
CA PRO A 215 -27.75 -7.32 -20.90
C PRO A 215 -28.68 -6.18 -21.36
N ALA A 216 -28.90 -5.22 -20.48
CA ALA A 216 -29.54 -3.95 -20.81
C ALA A 216 -28.64 -3.16 -21.75
N ARG A 217 -29.25 -2.47 -22.72
CA ARG A 217 -28.53 -1.73 -23.76
C ARG A 217 -29.12 -0.35 -23.96
N PHE A 218 -28.23 0.64 -24.10
CA PHE A 218 -28.57 1.91 -24.73
C PHE A 218 -27.52 2.22 -25.79
N ILE A 219 -27.91 3.00 -26.79
CA ILE A 219 -27.01 3.43 -27.85
C ILE A 219 -26.98 4.94 -27.95
N ILE A 220 -25.86 5.45 -28.43
CA ILE A 220 -25.62 6.87 -28.65
C ILE A 220 -25.24 7.04 -30.12
N GLU A 221 -26.09 7.74 -30.87
CA GLU A 221 -25.89 8.06 -32.29
C GLU A 221 -25.30 9.47 -32.41
N THR A 222 -24.20 9.60 -33.16
CA THR A 222 -23.42 10.86 -33.20
C THR A 222 -22.97 11.20 -34.63
N THR A 223 -22.85 12.50 -34.91
CA THR A 223 -22.29 12.97 -36.18
C THR A 223 -20.78 13.18 -36.03
N ALA A 224 -20.02 12.98 -37.12
CA ALA A 224 -18.57 13.21 -37.11
C ALA A 224 -18.16 14.65 -36.70
N GLU A 225 -19.08 15.59 -36.80
CA GLU A 225 -18.91 17.00 -36.41
C GLU A 225 -19.05 17.21 -34.90
N SER A 226 -20.06 16.60 -34.25
CA SER A 226 -20.21 16.72 -32.79
C SER A 226 -19.07 16.02 -32.04
N LEU A 227 -18.63 14.86 -32.55
CA LEU A 227 -17.51 14.09 -32.00
C LEU A 227 -16.18 14.86 -31.96
N ARG A 228 -15.97 15.82 -32.88
CA ARG A 228 -14.77 16.66 -32.87
C ARG A 228 -14.77 17.69 -31.73
N ALA A 229 -15.94 18.24 -31.42
CA ALA A 229 -16.09 19.36 -30.47
C ALA A 229 -16.49 18.95 -29.04
N GLN A 230 -17.05 17.75 -28.86
CA GLN A 230 -17.61 17.30 -27.58
C GLN A 230 -17.09 15.92 -27.17
N PHE A 231 -16.97 15.70 -25.86
CA PHE A 231 -16.91 14.37 -25.25
C PHE A 231 -18.32 13.83 -25.08
N ILE A 232 -18.52 12.52 -25.22
CA ILE A 232 -19.78 11.87 -24.86
C ILE A 232 -19.69 11.45 -23.39
N PRO A 233 -20.52 11.99 -22.48
CA PRO A 233 -20.51 11.59 -21.08
C PRO A 233 -21.37 10.34 -20.87
N ILE A 234 -20.88 9.37 -20.11
CA ILE A 234 -21.70 8.29 -19.51
C ILE A 234 -21.51 8.39 -18.00
N ILE A 235 -22.62 8.52 -17.27
CA ILE A 235 -22.61 8.71 -15.82
C ILE A 235 -23.23 7.49 -15.16
N ILE A 236 -22.59 7.00 -14.09
CA ILE A 236 -23.14 5.98 -13.19
C ILE A 236 -23.22 6.62 -11.81
N ALA A 237 -24.42 6.75 -11.23
CA ALA A 237 -24.64 7.41 -9.94
C ALA A 237 -25.50 6.55 -9.02
N GLY A 238 -25.42 6.77 -7.70
CA GLY A 238 -26.25 6.04 -6.74
C GLY A 238 -26.68 6.86 -5.53
N SER A 239 -27.73 6.40 -4.86
CA SER A 239 -28.15 6.90 -3.54
C SER A 239 -28.81 5.81 -2.70
N SER A 240 -28.59 5.87 -1.38
CA SER A 240 -29.31 5.12 -0.35
C SER A 240 -30.48 5.91 0.28
N GLU A 241 -30.84 7.05 -0.32
CA GLU A 241 -31.92 7.97 0.07
C GLU A 241 -33.03 8.05 -1.01
N GLY A 242 -33.08 7.11 -1.95
CA GLY A 242 -34.13 7.00 -2.96
C GLY A 242 -33.90 7.75 -4.28
N ARG A 243 -34.91 7.67 -5.16
CA ARG A 243 -34.82 8.01 -6.59
C ARG A 243 -34.42 9.45 -6.86
N ASP A 244 -35.03 10.41 -6.17
CA ASP A 244 -34.80 11.84 -6.43
C ASP A 244 -33.37 12.26 -6.08
N LYS A 245 -32.80 11.68 -5.00
CA LYS A 245 -31.42 11.90 -4.59
C LYS A 245 -30.44 11.25 -5.57
N ALA A 246 -30.73 10.05 -6.07
CA ALA A 246 -29.91 9.41 -7.10
C ALA A 246 -29.92 10.21 -8.42
N LYS A 247 -31.09 10.72 -8.84
CA LYS A 247 -31.23 11.59 -10.01
C LYS A 247 -30.48 12.92 -9.84
N ALA A 248 -30.62 13.58 -8.69
CA ALA A 248 -29.91 14.82 -8.38
C ALA A 248 -28.38 14.61 -8.38
N THR A 249 -27.88 13.45 -7.95
CA THR A 249 -26.46 13.10 -8.10
C THR A 249 -26.06 12.95 -9.57
N TYR A 250 -26.83 12.21 -10.38
CA TYR A 250 -26.58 12.08 -11.84
C TYR A 250 -26.51 13.45 -12.53
N GLU A 251 -27.52 14.31 -12.31
CA GLU A 251 -27.61 15.64 -12.91
C GLU A 251 -26.43 16.54 -12.47
N ARG A 252 -26.05 16.46 -11.20
CA ARG A 252 -24.95 17.25 -10.64
C ARG A 252 -23.58 16.80 -11.14
N LEU A 253 -23.35 15.48 -11.27
CA LEU A 253 -22.15 14.92 -11.90
C LEU A 253 -22.03 15.41 -13.34
N LEU A 254 -23.09 15.21 -14.14
CA LEU A 254 -23.16 15.61 -15.55
C LEU A 254 -22.87 17.10 -15.76
N ASN A 255 -23.51 17.96 -14.96
CA ASN A 255 -23.37 19.41 -15.09
C ASN A 255 -22.04 19.97 -14.56
N SER A 256 -21.26 19.18 -13.83
CA SER A 256 -20.05 19.64 -13.12
C SER A 256 -18.76 18.94 -13.58
N ILE A 257 -18.79 18.11 -14.63
CA ILE A 257 -17.67 17.25 -15.05
C ILE A 257 -16.30 17.96 -15.09
N PRO A 258 -16.12 19.14 -15.73
CA PRO A 258 -14.80 19.77 -15.81
C PRO A 258 -14.28 20.20 -14.43
N ALA A 259 -15.17 20.67 -13.56
CA ALA A 259 -14.82 21.09 -12.20
C ALA A 259 -14.50 19.88 -11.31
N LEU A 260 -15.25 18.78 -11.44
CA LEU A 260 -15.02 17.54 -10.71
C LEU A 260 -13.71 16.86 -11.14
N TYR A 261 -13.38 16.90 -12.43
CA TYR A 261 -12.10 16.41 -12.94
C TYR A 261 -10.93 17.25 -12.39
N GLU A 262 -11.02 18.58 -12.47
CA GLU A 262 -9.99 19.48 -11.95
C GLU A 262 -9.82 19.36 -10.42
N GLN A 263 -10.91 19.16 -9.66
CA GLN A 263 -10.85 18.85 -8.22
C GLN A 263 -10.12 17.53 -7.94
N THR A 264 -10.32 16.53 -8.79
CA THR A 264 -9.65 15.21 -8.67
C THR A 264 -8.15 15.33 -8.98
N VAL A 265 -7.77 16.06 -10.03
CA VAL A 265 -6.37 16.40 -10.34
C VAL A 265 -5.72 17.16 -9.18
N ALA A 266 -6.38 18.23 -8.72
CA ALA A 266 -5.89 19.07 -7.63
C ALA A 266 -5.75 18.31 -6.30
N HIS A 267 -6.57 17.29 -6.04
CA HIS A 267 -6.43 16.40 -4.89
C HIS A 267 -5.13 15.59 -4.95
N TYR A 268 -4.79 14.97 -6.09
CA TYR A 268 -3.56 14.18 -6.19
C TYR A 268 -2.29 15.04 -6.29
N GLU A 269 -2.34 16.21 -6.93
CA GLU A 269 -1.26 17.20 -6.82
C GLU A 269 -1.05 17.66 -5.38
N ARG A 270 -2.15 17.84 -4.64
CA ARG A 270 -2.12 18.21 -3.23
C ARG A 270 -1.51 17.08 -2.39
N LEU A 271 -1.89 15.83 -2.63
CA LEU A 271 -1.26 14.67 -1.99
C LEU A 271 0.27 14.68 -2.21
N GLN A 272 0.75 14.86 -3.44
CA GLN A 272 2.19 14.88 -3.72
C GLN A 272 2.92 16.10 -3.11
N ARG A 273 2.24 17.25 -3.02
CA ARG A 273 2.81 18.50 -2.47
C ARG A 273 2.79 18.59 -0.94
N GLU A 274 1.76 18.01 -0.30
CA GLU A 274 1.53 18.08 1.16
C GLU A 274 2.11 16.91 1.94
N THR A 275 2.49 15.81 1.26
CA THR A 275 3.21 14.67 1.86
C THR A 275 4.70 14.65 1.49
N LEU A 276 5.49 13.81 2.16
CA LEU A 276 6.91 13.60 1.86
C LEU A 276 7.11 13.12 0.42
N SER A 277 8.14 13.63 -0.26
CA SER A 277 8.61 13.16 -1.56
C SER A 277 10.11 12.94 -1.54
N ILE A 278 10.62 12.13 -2.47
CA ILE A 278 12.03 11.76 -2.57
C ILE A 278 12.54 12.01 -3.98
N LYS A 279 13.85 12.09 -4.09
CA LYS A 279 14.58 12.03 -5.35
C LYS A 279 15.90 11.30 -5.12
N THR A 280 16.02 10.13 -5.72
CA THR A 280 17.15 9.21 -5.56
C THR A 280 17.88 9.03 -6.89
N PRO A 281 19.04 8.34 -6.89
CA PRO A 281 19.67 7.87 -8.13
C PRO A 281 18.89 6.80 -8.91
N ASP A 282 17.81 6.21 -8.34
CA ASP A 282 16.95 5.24 -9.03
C ASP A 282 15.52 5.81 -9.16
N ALA A 283 15.26 6.48 -10.29
CA ALA A 283 13.96 7.09 -10.58
C ALA A 283 12.77 6.12 -10.53
N ARG A 284 13.00 4.80 -10.65
CA ARG A 284 11.94 3.78 -10.50
C ARG A 284 11.47 3.67 -9.05
N LEU A 285 12.37 3.86 -8.09
CA LEU A 285 12.01 3.90 -6.66
C LEU A 285 11.25 5.19 -6.32
N ASP A 286 11.66 6.32 -6.91
CA ASP A 286 10.99 7.61 -6.72
C ASP A 286 9.54 7.58 -7.22
N GLU A 287 9.33 7.03 -8.42
CA GLU A 287 8.01 6.87 -9.02
C GLU A 287 7.16 5.82 -8.29
N ALA A 288 7.73 4.65 -7.95
CA ALA A 288 7.03 3.64 -7.16
C ALA A 288 6.58 4.16 -5.78
N PHE A 289 7.42 4.97 -5.12
CA PHE A 289 7.06 5.64 -3.87
C PHE A 289 5.94 6.67 -4.06
N ALA A 290 5.97 7.44 -5.15
CA ALA A 290 4.92 8.41 -5.45
C ALA A 290 3.56 7.73 -5.74
N TRP A 291 3.58 6.58 -6.43
CA TRP A 291 2.40 5.74 -6.69
C TRP A 291 1.87 5.04 -5.43
N ALA A 292 2.75 4.49 -4.58
CA ALA A 292 2.33 3.86 -3.33
C ALA A 292 1.54 4.83 -2.42
N LYS A 293 1.89 6.13 -2.40
CA LYS A 293 1.10 7.15 -1.70
C LYS A 293 -0.31 7.32 -2.28
N VAL A 294 -0.45 7.23 -3.60
CA VAL A 294 -1.76 7.28 -4.30
C VAL A 294 -2.58 6.04 -3.97
N GLY A 295 -1.98 4.85 -3.95
CA GLY A 295 -2.66 3.62 -3.55
C GLY A 295 -3.16 3.66 -2.10
N VAL A 296 -2.34 4.15 -1.16
CA VAL A 296 -2.77 4.36 0.23
C VAL A 296 -3.94 5.35 0.35
N ASP A 297 -3.89 6.51 -0.32
CA ASP A 297 -5.00 7.49 -0.30
C ASP A 297 -6.29 6.92 -0.91
N LYS A 298 -6.19 6.13 -1.99
CA LYS A 298 -7.32 5.41 -2.59
C LYS A 298 -7.94 4.36 -1.66
N GLY A 299 -7.23 3.91 -0.63
CA GLY A 299 -7.77 3.07 0.44
C GLY A 299 -8.78 3.79 1.36
N VAL A 300 -8.91 5.12 1.30
CA VAL A 300 -9.85 5.89 2.12
C VAL A 300 -11.26 5.82 1.52
N VAL A 301 -12.21 5.23 2.25
CA VAL A 301 -13.61 5.07 1.82
C VAL A 301 -14.56 5.74 2.81
N THR A 302 -15.55 6.48 2.29
CA THR A 302 -16.63 7.13 3.03
C THR A 302 -17.95 6.40 2.77
N ASN A 303 -18.35 5.57 3.72
CA ASN A 303 -19.62 4.87 3.71
C ASN A 303 -20.74 5.77 4.31
N PRO A 304 -21.94 5.85 3.69
CA PRO A 304 -22.99 6.77 4.11
C PRO A 304 -23.58 6.49 5.51
N THR A 305 -23.32 5.32 6.10
CA THR A 305 -23.83 4.93 7.43
C THR A 305 -22.72 4.62 8.45
N LEU A 306 -21.59 4.06 7.98
CA LEU A 306 -20.47 3.70 8.84
C LEU A 306 -19.50 4.87 9.06
N GLY A 307 -19.40 5.82 8.13
CA GLY A 307 -18.44 6.93 8.17
C GLY A 307 -17.23 6.69 7.27
N THR A 308 -16.14 7.43 7.50
CA THR A 308 -14.89 7.34 6.73
C THR A 308 -13.84 6.51 7.46
N GLY A 309 -13.20 5.59 6.75
CA GLY A 309 -12.12 4.73 7.26
C GLY A 309 -11.28 4.15 6.12
N LEU A 310 -10.27 3.34 6.46
CA LEU A 310 -9.44 2.64 5.49
C LEU A 310 -10.00 1.25 5.18
N VAL A 311 -10.04 0.88 3.90
CA VAL A 311 -10.24 -0.50 3.45
C VAL A 311 -8.90 -1.21 3.24
N ALA A 312 -8.92 -2.55 3.13
CA ALA A 312 -7.70 -3.34 2.97
C ALA A 312 -7.20 -3.43 1.51
N GLY A 313 -8.09 -3.49 0.51
CA GLY A 313 -7.69 -3.50 -0.90
C GLY A 313 -8.81 -3.80 -1.89
N TYR A 314 -8.49 -3.87 -3.17
CA TYR A 314 -9.46 -3.90 -4.27
C TYR A 314 -9.29 -5.09 -5.23
N ARG A 315 -10.45 -5.58 -5.68
CA ARG A 315 -10.63 -6.64 -6.68
C ARG A 315 -12.07 -6.59 -7.21
N THR A 316 -12.33 -7.15 -8.38
CA THR A 316 -13.71 -7.49 -8.81
C THR A 316 -14.40 -8.43 -7.83
N SER A 317 -15.70 -8.26 -7.60
CA SER A 317 -16.49 -9.05 -6.66
C SER A 317 -16.69 -10.53 -6.99
N GLY A 318 -16.61 -10.89 -8.27
CA GLY A 318 -16.91 -12.24 -8.75
C GLY A 318 -18.27 -12.74 -8.24
N GLU A 319 -18.33 -13.98 -7.77
CA GLU A 319 -19.56 -14.60 -7.24
C GLU A 319 -19.90 -14.17 -5.80
N SER A 320 -19.07 -13.36 -5.14
CA SER A 320 -19.17 -13.12 -3.68
C SER A 320 -19.90 -11.83 -3.30
N GLU A 321 -20.21 -10.96 -4.26
CA GLU A 321 -20.72 -9.58 -4.03
C GLU A 321 -19.89 -8.81 -2.96
N ARG A 322 -18.60 -9.11 -2.90
CA ARG A 322 -17.56 -8.51 -2.05
C ARG A 322 -16.36 -8.18 -2.96
N PRO A 323 -16.10 -6.90 -3.32
CA PRO A 323 -15.02 -6.55 -4.24
C PRO A 323 -13.64 -6.65 -3.56
N GLY A 324 -13.12 -7.88 -3.45
CA GLY A 324 -11.87 -8.17 -2.75
C GLY A 324 -11.93 -7.85 -1.27
N PHE A 325 -10.92 -7.14 -0.77
CA PHE A 325 -10.87 -6.68 0.62
C PHE A 325 -11.33 -5.21 0.78
N ALA A 326 -12.29 -4.74 -0.03
CA ALA A 326 -12.85 -3.37 -0.01
C ALA A 326 -13.81 -3.10 1.17
N TRP A 327 -13.50 -3.70 2.31
CA TRP A 327 -14.15 -3.55 3.60
C TRP A 327 -13.21 -2.85 4.56
N PHE A 328 -13.76 -2.16 5.55
CA PHE A 328 -12.91 -1.56 6.58
C PHE A 328 -12.27 -2.65 7.42
N PHE A 329 -10.97 -2.54 7.68
CA PHE A 329 -10.19 -3.67 8.17
C PHE A 329 -9.18 -3.20 9.21
N GLY A 330 -9.28 -3.69 10.44
CA GLY A 330 -8.57 -3.13 11.60
C GLY A 330 -7.06 -3.27 11.49
N ARG A 331 -6.58 -4.51 11.38
CA ARG A 331 -5.16 -4.84 11.25
C ARG A 331 -4.49 -4.09 10.09
N ASP A 332 -5.13 -4.10 8.93
CA ASP A 332 -4.60 -3.57 7.68
C ASP A 332 -4.53 -2.03 7.72
N ALA A 333 -5.55 -1.37 8.28
CA ALA A 333 -5.53 0.06 8.56
C ALA A 333 -4.41 0.44 9.56
N LEU A 334 -4.14 -0.41 10.55
CA LEU A 334 -3.10 -0.19 11.54
C LEU A 334 -1.69 -0.33 10.95
N TRP A 335 -1.43 -1.34 10.11
CA TRP A 335 -0.17 -1.42 9.35
C TRP A 335 0.00 -0.24 8.39
N THR A 336 -1.08 0.20 7.76
CA THR A 336 -1.10 1.37 6.85
C THR A 336 -0.81 2.68 7.60
N SER A 337 -1.20 2.80 8.87
CA SER A 337 -0.96 4.02 9.67
C SER A 337 0.53 4.36 9.82
N PHE A 338 1.42 3.36 9.84
CA PHE A 338 2.87 3.62 9.86
C PHE A 338 3.34 4.32 8.58
N ALA A 339 2.80 3.96 7.41
CA ALA A 339 3.10 4.61 6.14
C ALA A 339 2.57 6.05 6.11
N LEU A 340 1.31 6.24 6.50
CA LEU A 340 0.67 7.57 6.60
C LEU A 340 1.45 8.53 7.50
N ASN A 341 1.82 8.08 8.70
CA ASN A 341 2.66 8.85 9.63
C ASN A 341 4.08 9.11 9.05
N SER A 342 4.62 8.20 8.24
CA SER A 342 5.95 8.37 7.61
C SER A 342 5.96 9.46 6.54
N VAL A 343 4.84 9.66 5.83
CA VAL A 343 4.72 10.68 4.78
C VAL A 343 4.09 11.98 5.26
N GLY A 344 3.71 12.06 6.54
CA GLY A 344 3.14 13.26 7.15
C GLY A 344 1.62 13.40 7.08
N ASP A 345 0.90 12.36 6.64
CA ASP A 345 -0.57 12.36 6.63
C ASP A 345 -1.15 11.85 7.96
N PHE A 346 -0.94 12.67 8.98
CA PHE A 346 -1.44 12.40 10.33
C PHE A 346 -2.97 12.40 10.41
N GLN A 347 -3.66 13.17 9.56
CA GLN A 347 -5.13 13.25 9.56
C GLN A 347 -5.79 11.94 9.11
N THR A 348 -5.27 11.27 8.07
CA THR A 348 -5.81 9.97 7.66
C THR A 348 -5.56 8.89 8.73
N THR A 349 -4.41 8.94 9.42
CA THR A 349 -4.16 8.09 10.61
C THR A 349 -5.21 8.33 11.71
N ARG A 350 -5.54 9.59 12.05
CA ARG A 350 -6.61 9.88 13.01
C ARG A 350 -7.94 9.28 12.57
N THR A 351 -8.31 9.50 11.31
CA THR A 351 -9.57 8.99 10.73
C THR A 351 -9.67 7.47 10.85
N ALA A 352 -8.59 6.74 10.58
CA ALA A 352 -8.53 5.29 10.79
C ALA A 352 -8.69 4.90 12.27
N LEU A 353 -7.95 5.54 13.18
CA LEU A 353 -8.01 5.23 14.62
C LEU A 353 -9.36 5.58 15.26
N GLU A 354 -9.96 6.71 14.89
CA GLU A 354 -11.30 7.13 15.32
C GLU A 354 -12.39 6.19 14.79
N PHE A 355 -12.26 5.72 13.54
CA PHE A 355 -13.17 4.73 12.96
C PHE A 355 -13.10 3.39 13.70
N LEU A 356 -11.89 2.87 13.99
CA LEU A 356 -11.76 1.61 14.73
C LEU A 356 -12.28 1.73 16.17
N LYS A 357 -12.03 2.86 16.85
CA LYS A 357 -12.59 3.15 18.17
C LYS A 357 -14.12 3.12 18.19
N LYS A 358 -14.78 3.68 17.16
CA LYS A 358 -16.25 3.69 17.05
C LYS A 358 -16.85 2.28 17.11
N PHE A 359 -16.12 1.27 16.66
CA PHE A 359 -16.55 -0.13 16.60
C PHE A 359 -15.78 -1.05 17.57
N GLN A 360 -15.02 -0.49 18.53
CA GLN A 360 -14.35 -1.28 19.57
C GLN A 360 -15.37 -2.02 20.44
N ARG A 361 -15.10 -3.29 20.73
CA ARG A 361 -15.94 -4.11 21.61
C ARG A 361 -15.84 -3.62 23.07
N ALA A 362 -16.90 -3.83 23.86
CA ALA A 362 -17.00 -3.32 25.23
C ALA A 362 -15.87 -3.79 26.17
N ASP A 363 -15.28 -4.97 25.91
CA ASP A 363 -14.14 -5.53 26.65
C ASP A 363 -12.77 -5.01 26.18
N GLY A 364 -12.73 -4.26 25.08
CA GLY A 364 -11.52 -3.63 24.52
C GLY A 364 -11.06 -4.18 23.18
N LYS A 365 -11.63 -5.28 22.69
CA LYS A 365 -11.20 -5.88 21.42
C LYS A 365 -11.44 -4.93 20.23
N ILE A 366 -10.43 -4.78 19.38
CA ILE A 366 -10.51 -4.01 18.12
C ILE A 366 -11.03 -4.93 17.00
N PRO A 367 -11.96 -4.45 16.15
CA PRO A 367 -12.55 -5.28 15.11
C PRO A 367 -11.57 -5.64 14.00
N HIS A 368 -11.68 -6.86 13.49
CA HIS A 368 -10.92 -7.38 12.37
C HIS A 368 -11.50 -6.88 11.05
N GLU A 369 -12.70 -7.34 10.65
CA GLU A 369 -13.40 -6.87 9.45
C GLU A 369 -14.71 -6.14 9.76
N ILE A 370 -14.99 -5.05 9.05
CA ILE A 370 -16.29 -4.36 9.06
C ILE A 370 -16.78 -4.26 7.62
N SER A 371 -17.76 -5.11 7.28
CA SER A 371 -18.45 -5.07 5.99
C SER A 371 -19.01 -3.68 5.69
N GLN A 372 -18.97 -3.27 4.43
CA GLN A 372 -19.64 -2.04 3.95
C GLN A 372 -21.14 -2.01 4.27
N SER A 373 -21.75 -3.18 4.49
CA SER A 373 -23.16 -3.33 4.86
C SER A 373 -23.39 -3.54 6.36
N ALA A 374 -22.37 -3.42 7.22
CA ALA A 374 -22.45 -3.76 8.64
C ALA A 374 -23.49 -2.96 9.45
N ALA A 375 -23.92 -1.78 8.97
CA ALA A 375 -24.98 -0.99 9.59
C ALA A 375 -26.42 -1.48 9.27
N LEU A 376 -26.57 -2.46 8.36
CA LEU A 376 -27.85 -2.95 7.85
C LEU A 376 -28.23 -4.33 8.39
N ILE A 377 -27.32 -4.98 9.11
CA ILE A 377 -27.43 -6.35 9.64
C ILE A 377 -26.80 -6.42 11.05
N PRO A 378 -27.09 -7.45 11.85
CA PRO A 378 -26.42 -7.68 13.15
C PRO A 378 -24.97 -8.18 13.01
N TRP A 379 -24.12 -7.42 12.30
CA TRP A 379 -22.75 -7.81 11.94
C TRP A 379 -21.89 -8.19 13.15
N PHE A 380 -21.94 -7.39 14.21
CA PHE A 380 -21.04 -7.54 15.37
C PHE A 380 -21.46 -8.64 16.37
N THR A 381 -22.64 -9.25 16.19
CA THR A 381 -23.19 -10.29 17.08
C THR A 381 -23.38 -11.64 16.40
N ASP A 382 -23.81 -11.64 15.13
CA ASP A 382 -24.24 -12.86 14.44
C ASP A 382 -23.14 -13.44 13.52
N TYR A 383 -22.01 -12.72 13.38
CA TYR A 383 -20.88 -13.09 12.53
C TYR A 383 -19.56 -13.08 13.31
N GLU A 384 -18.67 -14.03 13.00
CA GLU A 384 -17.35 -14.15 13.64
C GLU A 384 -16.29 -13.21 13.03
N TYR A 385 -16.41 -12.88 11.74
CA TYR A 385 -15.46 -12.04 10.98
C TYR A 385 -15.04 -10.73 11.67
N PRO A 386 -15.92 -9.90 12.28
CA PRO A 386 -15.48 -8.71 13.01
C PRO A 386 -14.56 -9.01 14.19
N TRP A 387 -14.46 -10.25 14.66
CA TRP A 387 -13.64 -10.64 15.80
C TRP A 387 -12.65 -11.77 15.47
N ALA A 388 -12.33 -12.02 14.21
CA ALA A 388 -11.48 -13.16 13.82
C ALA A 388 -9.98 -12.99 14.18
N SER A 389 -9.40 -11.78 14.11
CA SER A 389 -8.01 -11.56 14.56
C SER A 389 -7.85 -11.32 16.07
N ALA A 390 -6.73 -11.75 16.61
CA ALA A 390 -6.19 -11.33 17.90
C ALA A 390 -5.26 -10.09 17.77
N ASP A 391 -4.51 -9.98 16.68
CA ASP A 391 -3.37 -9.05 16.50
C ASP A 391 -3.73 -7.56 16.32
N ALA A 392 -4.90 -7.25 15.76
CA ALA A 392 -5.38 -5.88 15.59
C ALA A 392 -5.46 -5.10 16.92
N THR A 393 -5.67 -5.78 18.05
CA THR A 393 -5.84 -5.14 19.37
C THR A 393 -4.52 -4.61 19.96
N PRO A 394 -3.42 -5.38 20.04
CA PRO A 394 -2.10 -4.82 20.38
C PRO A 394 -1.59 -3.83 19.32
N LEU A 395 -1.83 -4.06 18.02
CA LEU A 395 -1.44 -3.13 16.96
C LEU A 395 -2.07 -1.73 17.13
N TYR A 396 -3.31 -1.65 17.63
CA TYR A 396 -3.97 -0.37 17.91
C TYR A 396 -3.24 0.46 18.97
N VAL A 397 -2.68 -0.18 20.01
CA VAL A 397 -1.85 0.50 21.02
C VAL A 397 -0.55 1.01 20.40
N ILE A 398 0.09 0.23 19.52
CA ILE A 398 1.34 0.61 18.85
C ILE A 398 1.09 1.79 17.88
N ALA A 399 0.01 1.77 17.11
CA ALA A 399 -0.32 2.83 16.15
C ALA A 399 -0.64 4.17 16.83
N HIS A 400 -1.35 4.16 17.97
CA HIS A 400 -1.57 5.36 18.79
C HIS A 400 -0.26 5.94 19.32
N ALA A 401 0.68 5.10 19.76
CA ALA A 401 1.99 5.56 20.21
C ALA A 401 2.88 6.07 19.06
N ASP A 402 2.81 5.45 17.89
CA ASP A 402 3.50 5.93 16.68
C ASP A 402 3.00 7.32 16.26
N TYR A 403 1.68 7.50 16.20
CA TYR A 403 1.04 8.79 15.96
C TYR A 403 1.44 9.82 17.03
N PHE A 404 1.35 9.47 18.31
CA PHE A 404 1.69 10.40 19.41
C PHE A 404 3.17 10.82 19.37
N ARG A 405 4.09 9.90 19.10
CA ARG A 405 5.53 10.18 19.01
C ARG A 405 5.88 11.16 17.88
N ALA A 406 5.15 11.11 16.77
CA ALA A 406 5.31 12.03 15.64
C ALA A 406 4.61 13.38 15.84
N THR A 407 3.54 13.45 16.65
CA THR A 407 2.63 14.62 16.72
C THR A 407 2.63 15.37 18.04
N GLY A 408 2.87 14.69 19.16
CA GLY A 408 2.72 15.25 20.51
C GLY A 408 1.27 15.57 20.89
N ASP A 409 0.27 15.06 20.16
CA ASP A 409 -1.14 15.42 20.37
C ASP A 409 -1.72 14.76 21.64
N HIS A 410 -1.49 15.45 22.77
CA HIS A 410 -2.01 15.08 24.08
C HIS A 410 -3.54 15.12 24.16
N GLU A 411 -4.24 15.97 23.40
CA GLU A 411 -5.70 16.02 23.46
C GLU A 411 -6.31 14.81 22.73
N PHE A 412 -5.76 14.41 21.58
CA PHE A 412 -6.15 13.16 20.94
C PHE A 412 -5.81 11.94 21.80
N LEU A 413 -4.61 11.88 22.41
CA LEU A 413 -4.26 10.80 23.33
C LEU A 413 -5.27 10.69 24.48
N LYS A 414 -5.58 11.82 25.14
CA LYS A 414 -6.55 11.91 26.24
C LYS A 414 -7.97 11.51 25.82
N GLN A 415 -8.42 11.93 24.63
CA GLN A 415 -9.72 11.55 24.07
C GLN A 415 -9.82 10.04 23.77
N ASN A 416 -8.70 9.37 23.50
CA ASN A 416 -8.63 7.95 23.18
C ASN A 416 -8.14 7.06 24.34
N TRP A 417 -7.74 7.65 25.47
CA TRP A 417 -7.04 6.94 26.54
C TRP A 417 -7.77 5.71 27.07
N ASP A 418 -9.07 5.82 27.38
CA ASP A 418 -9.90 4.69 27.83
C ASP A 418 -9.95 3.55 26.79
N SER A 419 -10.03 3.90 25.50
CA SER A 419 -10.03 2.93 24.38
C SER A 419 -8.68 2.20 24.26
N ILE A 420 -7.57 2.92 24.40
CA ILE A 420 -6.20 2.38 24.37
C ILE A 420 -5.97 1.44 25.57
N VAL A 421 -6.33 1.87 26.77
CA VAL A 421 -6.17 1.08 28.00
C VAL A 421 -7.04 -0.17 27.98
N LYS A 422 -8.26 -0.10 27.42
CA LYS A 422 -9.12 -1.28 27.20
C LYS A 422 -8.50 -2.27 26.21
N ALA A 423 -7.98 -1.80 25.07
CA ALA A 423 -7.29 -2.66 24.10
C ALA A 423 -6.08 -3.38 24.72
N TYR A 424 -5.27 -2.66 25.50
CA TYR A 424 -4.16 -3.25 26.24
C TYR A 424 -4.62 -4.30 27.27
N ARG A 425 -5.62 -3.97 28.11
CA ARG A 425 -6.13 -4.88 29.14
C ARG A 425 -6.81 -6.12 28.55
N PHE A 426 -7.52 -5.98 27.43
CA PHE A 426 -8.04 -7.11 26.67
C PHE A 426 -6.90 -8.05 26.27
N THR A 427 -5.86 -7.50 25.65
CA THR A 427 -4.71 -8.30 25.17
C THR A 427 -3.97 -8.96 26.33
N ALA A 428 -3.74 -8.24 27.44
CA ALA A 428 -3.13 -8.80 28.65
C ALA A 428 -3.91 -10.00 29.22
N ALA A 429 -5.23 -10.00 29.11
CA ALA A 429 -6.11 -11.06 29.61
C ALA A 429 -6.21 -12.29 28.68
N THR A 430 -5.48 -12.31 27.55
CA THR A 430 -5.42 -13.47 26.66
C THR A 430 -4.37 -14.51 27.06
N ASP A 431 -3.45 -14.18 27.98
CA ASP A 431 -2.61 -15.16 28.69
C ASP A 431 -3.49 -15.89 29.73
N THR A 432 -4.11 -17.02 29.35
CA THR A 432 -5.07 -17.75 30.21
C THR A 432 -4.44 -18.90 30.97
N ASP A 433 -3.28 -19.40 30.55
CA ASP A 433 -2.49 -20.39 31.31
C ASP A 433 -1.44 -19.76 32.24
N ASN A 434 -1.21 -18.44 32.15
CA ASN A 434 -0.27 -17.63 32.94
C ASN A 434 1.20 -17.98 32.67
N ASN A 435 1.53 -18.44 31.47
CA ASN A 435 2.92 -18.76 31.09
C ASN A 435 3.76 -17.52 30.71
N GLY A 436 3.13 -16.35 30.52
CA GLY A 436 3.79 -15.08 30.18
C GLY A 436 3.78 -14.70 28.70
N LEU A 437 3.10 -15.50 27.86
CA LEU A 437 2.84 -15.28 26.44
C LEU A 437 1.34 -15.04 26.21
N ILE A 438 0.97 -14.28 25.18
CA ILE A 438 -0.43 -14.04 24.84
C ILE A 438 -0.96 -15.08 23.85
N GLU A 439 -2.16 -15.63 24.13
CA GLU A 439 -2.77 -16.69 23.32
C GLU A 439 -3.57 -16.15 22.13
N ASN A 440 -3.49 -16.88 21.01
CA ASN A 440 -4.46 -16.79 19.93
C ASN A 440 -5.70 -17.64 20.24
N THR A 441 -5.50 -18.75 20.94
CA THR A 441 -6.54 -19.75 21.24
C THR A 441 -7.75 -19.12 21.93
N LYS A 442 -8.93 -19.22 21.29
CA LYS A 442 -10.22 -18.57 21.64
C LYS A 442 -10.33 -17.07 21.31
N PHE A 443 -9.23 -16.36 21.10
CA PHE A 443 -9.21 -14.90 20.90
C PHE A 443 -9.04 -14.49 19.45
N GLY A 444 -8.71 -15.42 18.54
CA GLY A 444 -8.63 -15.20 17.11
C GLY A 444 -7.42 -15.91 16.49
N HIS A 445 -7.00 -15.47 15.31
CA HIS A 445 -5.69 -15.79 14.73
C HIS A 445 -4.71 -14.62 14.90
N GLY A 446 -3.40 -14.91 14.81
CA GLY A 446 -2.39 -13.89 14.55
C GLY A 446 -2.39 -13.55 13.06
N TRP A 447 -1.24 -13.68 12.40
CA TRP A 447 -1.19 -13.50 10.94
C TRP A 447 -1.58 -14.78 10.17
N VAL A 448 -1.38 -15.96 10.76
CA VAL A 448 -1.69 -17.23 10.10
C VAL A 448 -3.14 -17.61 10.39
N GLU A 449 -3.99 -17.59 9.34
CA GLU A 449 -5.45 -17.72 9.45
C GLU A 449 -5.97 -19.09 8.97
N GLY A 450 -5.07 -19.94 8.46
CA GLY A 450 -5.41 -21.25 7.88
C GLY A 450 -4.22 -22.06 7.39
N GLY A 451 -4.49 -23.21 6.79
CA GLY A 451 -3.46 -24.14 6.28
C GLY A 451 -2.76 -24.96 7.38
N ALA A 452 -1.65 -25.61 7.04
CA ALA A 452 -0.96 -26.56 7.93
C ALA A 452 -0.26 -25.95 9.15
N LEU A 453 -0.14 -24.62 9.18
CA LEU A 453 0.39 -23.84 10.31
C LEU A 453 -0.72 -23.41 11.31
N TYR A 454 -2.00 -23.68 11.00
CA TYR A 454 -3.16 -23.24 11.78
C TYR A 454 -3.88 -24.40 12.50
N PRO A 455 -4.42 -24.20 13.71
CA PRO A 455 -4.25 -23.03 14.58
C PRO A 455 -2.99 -23.14 15.45
N PRO A 456 -2.19 -22.06 15.57
CA PRO A 456 -1.19 -21.96 16.62
C PRO A 456 -1.84 -21.66 17.98
N HIS A 457 -1.16 -22.04 19.06
CA HIS A 457 -1.57 -21.62 20.41
C HIS A 457 -1.15 -20.16 20.65
N GLU A 458 0.14 -19.89 20.43
CA GLU A 458 0.79 -18.58 20.51
C GLU A 458 1.77 -18.44 19.34
N GLU A 459 1.74 -17.33 18.61
CA GLU A 459 2.68 -17.03 17.52
C GLU A 459 3.80 -16.10 17.98
N ILE A 460 5.03 -16.27 17.48
CA ILE A 460 6.13 -15.35 17.77
C ILE A 460 5.84 -13.91 17.31
N TYR A 461 5.13 -13.78 16.18
CA TYR A 461 4.56 -12.53 15.67
C TYR A 461 3.77 -11.79 16.76
N MET A 462 2.84 -12.49 17.40
CA MET A 462 1.99 -11.96 18.47
C MET A 462 2.78 -11.55 19.71
N GLN A 463 3.81 -12.33 20.07
CA GLN A 463 4.66 -11.98 21.23
C GLN A 463 5.50 -10.72 20.95
N GLY A 464 6.00 -10.54 19.73
CA GLY A 464 6.64 -9.29 19.31
C GLY A 464 5.69 -8.09 19.38
N LEU A 465 4.47 -8.25 18.85
CA LEU A 465 3.43 -7.22 18.98
C LEU A 465 3.08 -6.92 20.44
N TRP A 466 3.05 -7.91 21.32
CA TRP A 466 2.74 -7.69 22.73
C TRP A 466 3.84 -6.93 23.48
N ILE A 467 5.11 -7.31 23.29
CA ILE A 467 6.26 -6.61 23.86
C ILE A 467 6.30 -5.16 23.35
N ALA A 468 6.04 -4.95 22.06
CA ALA A 468 5.93 -3.63 21.46
C ALA A 468 4.76 -2.83 22.05
N ALA A 469 3.55 -3.38 22.10
CA ALA A 469 2.36 -2.73 22.65
C ALA A 469 2.55 -2.35 24.13
N SER A 470 3.20 -3.22 24.92
CA SER A 470 3.53 -2.97 26.33
C SER A 470 4.54 -1.84 26.52
N ARG A 471 5.59 -1.77 25.69
CA ARG A 471 6.54 -0.63 25.71
C ARG A 471 5.88 0.67 25.27
N ASN A 472 5.07 0.62 24.22
CA ASN A 472 4.32 1.77 23.69
C ASN A 472 3.25 2.27 24.69
N LEU A 473 2.53 1.38 25.38
CA LEU A 473 1.62 1.80 26.45
C LEU A 473 2.39 2.48 27.59
N ALA A 474 3.57 2.00 27.97
CA ALA A 474 4.33 2.63 29.04
C ALA A 474 4.73 4.09 28.70
N GLU A 475 5.10 4.36 27.45
CA GLU A 475 5.35 5.71 26.92
C GLU A 475 4.10 6.59 27.01
N LEU A 476 2.95 6.08 26.53
CA LEU A 476 1.68 6.81 26.58
C LEU A 476 1.16 7.03 28.01
N ALA A 477 1.31 6.04 28.89
CA ALA A 477 0.94 6.12 30.29
C ALA A 477 1.80 7.16 31.03
N ASP A 478 3.09 7.25 30.73
CA ASP A 478 3.96 8.30 31.26
C ASP A 478 3.51 9.70 30.81
N ALA A 479 3.11 9.86 29.54
CA ALA A 479 2.55 11.10 28.99
C ALA A 479 1.18 11.48 29.59
N MET A 480 0.41 10.48 30.03
CA MET A 480 -0.86 10.65 30.77
C MET A 480 -0.66 10.72 32.30
N ASN A 481 0.58 10.69 32.79
CA ASN A 481 0.98 10.66 34.20
C ASN A 481 0.50 9.43 35.02
N ASP A 482 0.09 8.34 34.35
CA ASP A 482 -0.24 7.06 34.98
C ASP A 482 1.03 6.22 35.20
N LYS A 483 1.77 6.56 36.26
CA LYS A 483 3.05 5.90 36.58
C LYS A 483 2.90 4.44 37.00
N GLU A 484 1.74 4.04 37.53
CA GLU A 484 1.49 2.65 37.90
C GLU A 484 1.32 1.79 36.65
N LEU A 485 0.44 2.18 35.73
CA LEU A 485 0.25 1.47 34.46
C LEU A 485 1.55 1.46 33.64
N ALA A 486 2.31 2.56 33.64
CA ALA A 486 3.60 2.62 32.96
C ALA A 486 4.63 1.64 33.53
N ALA A 487 4.63 1.40 34.84
CA ALA A 487 5.49 0.40 35.48
C ALA A 487 5.02 -1.04 35.20
N GLN A 488 3.70 -1.29 35.29
CA GLN A 488 3.09 -2.58 34.97
C GLN A 488 3.37 -3.01 33.53
N ALA A 489 3.22 -2.09 32.57
CA ALA A 489 3.43 -2.36 31.15
C ALA A 489 4.91 -2.62 30.79
N ARG A 490 5.85 -1.85 31.36
CA ARG A 490 7.30 -2.16 31.27
C ARG A 490 7.61 -3.57 31.78
N ALA A 491 7.07 -3.93 32.94
CA ALA A 491 7.31 -5.23 33.53
C ALA A 491 6.70 -6.38 32.71
N ALA A 492 5.54 -6.16 32.07
CA ALA A 492 4.95 -7.12 31.13
C ALA A 492 5.85 -7.34 29.90
N ALA A 493 6.31 -6.25 29.26
CA ALA A 493 7.19 -6.32 28.09
C ALA A 493 8.44 -7.17 28.32
N GLU A 494 9.16 -6.91 29.42
CA GLU A 494 10.42 -7.59 29.70
C GLU A 494 10.20 -9.05 30.17
N ARG A 495 9.11 -9.34 30.93
CA ARG A 495 8.73 -10.74 31.24
C ARG A 495 8.42 -11.53 29.97
N THR A 496 7.60 -10.99 29.07
CA THR A 496 7.26 -11.69 27.80
C THR A 496 8.50 -11.89 26.94
N ARG A 497 9.41 -10.91 26.84
CA ARG A 497 10.68 -11.10 26.10
C ARG A 497 11.50 -12.25 26.69
N ASP A 498 11.65 -12.28 28.01
CA ASP A 498 12.44 -13.31 28.68
C ASP A 498 11.84 -14.72 28.57
N VAL A 499 10.55 -14.85 28.28
CA VAL A 499 9.90 -16.13 27.93
C VAL A 499 10.05 -16.42 26.43
N LEU A 500 9.79 -15.44 25.57
CA LEU A 500 9.94 -15.54 24.10
C LEU A 500 11.33 -16.08 23.73
N GLU A 501 12.39 -15.49 24.29
CA GLU A 501 13.79 -15.89 24.05
C GLU A 501 14.14 -17.30 24.54
N LYS A 502 13.35 -17.88 25.45
CA LYS A 502 13.52 -19.27 25.93
C LYS A 502 12.67 -20.26 25.13
N THR A 503 11.48 -19.85 24.72
CA THR A 503 10.50 -20.70 24.03
C THR A 503 10.80 -20.85 22.55
N TYR A 504 11.09 -19.75 21.84
CA TYR A 504 11.10 -19.75 20.38
C TYR A 504 12.49 -19.89 19.75
N TRP A 505 13.57 -19.44 20.39
CA TRP A 505 14.89 -19.53 19.77
C TRP A 505 15.37 -20.98 19.63
N LEU A 506 15.85 -21.37 18.44
CA LEU A 506 16.38 -22.71 18.15
C LEU A 506 17.91 -22.64 17.92
N PRO A 507 18.77 -22.76 18.96
CA PRO A 507 20.21 -22.56 18.83
C PRO A 507 20.90 -23.42 17.77
N ALA A 508 20.42 -24.65 17.57
CA ALA A 508 20.97 -25.60 16.60
C ALA A 508 20.53 -25.33 15.15
N ARG A 509 19.56 -24.43 14.93
CA ARG A 509 19.02 -24.09 13.61
C ARG A 509 19.30 -22.64 13.19
N GLY A 510 19.64 -21.75 14.12
CA GLY A 510 20.04 -20.37 13.83
C GLY A 510 18.89 -19.37 13.68
N PHE A 511 17.64 -19.80 13.90
CA PHE A 511 16.45 -18.97 13.72
C PHE A 511 15.43 -19.22 14.85
N TYR A 512 14.39 -18.39 14.91
CA TYR A 512 13.27 -18.53 15.84
C TYR A 512 12.11 -19.35 15.27
N ALA A 513 11.65 -20.34 16.02
CA ALA A 513 10.43 -21.11 15.73
C ALA A 513 9.20 -20.21 15.52
N PHE A 514 8.26 -20.67 14.70
CA PHE A 514 7.04 -19.94 14.36
C PHE A 514 6.08 -19.75 15.54
N ALA A 515 5.67 -20.85 16.18
CA ALA A 515 4.54 -20.87 17.10
C ALA A 515 4.62 -22.02 18.12
N THR A 516 3.95 -21.87 19.26
CA THR A 516 3.62 -23.00 20.14
C THR A 516 2.30 -23.65 19.71
N LYS A 517 2.04 -24.88 20.15
CA LYS A 517 0.85 -25.64 19.78
C LYS A 517 0.28 -26.43 20.96
N LEU A 518 -1.04 -26.44 21.09
CA LEU A 518 -1.76 -27.41 21.93
C LEU A 518 -1.91 -28.75 21.19
N PRO A 519 -1.89 -29.90 21.89
CA PRO A 519 -2.13 -31.20 21.27
C PRO A 519 -3.47 -31.23 20.51
N ALA A 520 -3.44 -31.68 19.26
CA ALA A 520 -4.63 -31.73 18.42
C ALA A 520 -5.65 -32.73 19.00
N LYS A 521 -6.92 -32.32 19.11
CA LYS A 521 -8.02 -33.18 19.60
C LYS A 521 -8.42 -34.25 18.58
N GLU A 522 -8.20 -33.99 17.30
CA GLU A 522 -8.47 -34.87 16.17
C GLU A 522 -7.26 -34.90 15.23
N PRO A 523 -7.06 -35.97 14.45
CA PRO A 523 -6.01 -36.02 13.43
C PRO A 523 -6.23 -34.95 12.35
N GLU A 524 -5.34 -33.96 12.31
CA GLU A 524 -5.34 -32.90 11.30
C GLU A 524 -5.10 -33.46 9.90
N LYS A 525 -5.75 -32.88 8.90
CA LYS A 525 -5.69 -33.34 7.51
C LYS A 525 -5.12 -32.24 6.63
N ALA A 526 -4.04 -32.56 5.92
CA ALA A 526 -3.48 -31.67 4.91
C ALA A 526 -4.52 -31.35 3.83
N GLU A 527 -4.56 -30.09 3.43
CA GLU A 527 -5.43 -29.59 2.37
C GLU A 527 -5.21 -30.36 1.05
N PRO A 528 -6.27 -30.60 0.24
CA PRO A 528 -6.12 -31.13 -1.11
C PRO A 528 -5.16 -30.29 -1.96
N GLY A 529 -4.44 -30.94 -2.88
CA GLY A 529 -3.50 -30.26 -3.78
C GLY A 529 -2.24 -31.07 -4.06
N PRO A 530 -1.26 -30.49 -4.79
CA PRO A 530 0.05 -31.10 -4.96
C PRO A 530 0.74 -31.26 -3.61
N TYR A 531 1.67 -32.22 -3.50
CA TYR A 531 2.47 -32.48 -2.31
C TYR A 531 1.69 -32.81 -1.02
N ARG A 532 0.39 -33.11 -1.11
CA ARG A 532 -0.47 -33.40 0.07
C ARG A 532 0.11 -34.45 1.01
N GLU A 533 0.65 -35.55 0.49
CA GLU A 533 1.26 -36.61 1.30
C GLU A 533 2.50 -36.12 2.06
N ARG A 534 3.34 -35.29 1.41
CA ARG A 534 4.51 -34.64 2.02
C ARG A 534 4.08 -33.70 3.16
N ARG A 535 3.04 -32.90 2.94
CA ARG A 535 2.45 -32.03 3.97
C ARG A 535 1.89 -32.85 5.13
N GLN A 536 1.09 -33.88 4.84
CA GLN A 536 0.49 -34.74 5.87
C GLN A 536 1.55 -35.44 6.72
N ALA A 537 2.63 -35.94 6.11
CA ALA A 537 3.74 -36.55 6.86
C ALA A 537 4.36 -35.56 7.86
N ARG A 538 4.56 -34.29 7.45
CA ARG A 538 5.08 -33.26 8.34
C ARG A 538 4.07 -32.83 9.42
N MET A 539 2.79 -32.71 9.09
CA MET A 539 1.72 -32.46 10.07
C MET A 539 1.63 -33.59 11.12
N ASN A 540 1.80 -34.85 10.69
CA ASN A 540 1.79 -36.01 11.61
C ASN A 540 2.95 -35.98 12.62
N GLU A 541 4.14 -35.51 12.21
CA GLU A 541 5.27 -35.30 13.13
C GLU A 541 5.02 -34.13 14.11
N LEU A 542 4.43 -33.04 13.60
CA LEU A 542 4.07 -31.87 14.39
C LEU A 542 2.88 -32.12 15.33
N ALA A 543 2.08 -33.17 15.11
CA ALA A 543 0.89 -33.47 15.91
C ALA A 543 1.18 -33.74 17.40
N SER A 544 2.38 -34.24 17.73
CA SER A 544 2.84 -34.44 19.11
C SER A 544 3.86 -33.37 19.57
N ALA A 545 4.26 -32.46 18.69
CA ALA A 545 5.15 -31.36 19.02
C ALA A 545 4.39 -30.25 19.77
N ARG A 546 5.07 -29.62 20.74
CA ARG A 546 4.56 -28.41 21.42
C ARG A 546 4.95 -27.11 20.73
N ILE A 547 5.80 -27.20 19.70
CA ILE A 547 6.37 -26.07 18.97
C ILE A 547 6.41 -26.40 17.48
N TYR A 548 6.08 -25.42 16.65
CA TYR A 548 6.27 -25.46 15.21
C TYR A 548 7.68 -24.94 14.89
N ASP A 549 8.63 -25.85 14.71
CA ASP A 549 10.01 -25.54 14.31
C ASP A 549 10.13 -25.28 12.79
N GLU A 550 9.19 -24.54 12.23
CA GLU A 550 9.25 -24.08 10.83
C GLU A 550 10.00 -22.75 10.74
N ASP A 551 10.83 -22.63 9.70
CA ASP A 551 11.55 -21.41 9.33
C ASP A 551 10.59 -20.52 8.52
N THR A 552 10.24 -19.36 9.09
CA THR A 552 9.17 -18.48 8.59
C THR A 552 9.60 -17.02 8.63
N VAL A 553 8.92 -16.17 7.86
CA VAL A 553 9.18 -14.71 7.86
C VAL A 553 8.66 -13.98 9.11
N LEU A 554 7.87 -14.64 9.95
CA LEU A 554 7.13 -14.01 11.05
C LEU A 554 7.99 -13.40 12.19
N PRO A 555 9.21 -13.88 12.48
CA PRO A 555 10.17 -13.16 13.33
C PRO A 555 10.52 -11.75 12.86
N ALA A 556 10.32 -11.40 11.58
CA ALA A 556 10.62 -10.07 11.04
C ALA A 556 9.85 -8.92 11.75
N VAL A 557 8.66 -9.18 12.32
CA VAL A 557 7.89 -8.16 13.07
C VAL A 557 8.46 -7.90 14.47
N PRO A 558 8.72 -8.92 15.31
CA PRO A 558 9.57 -8.78 16.49
C PRO A 558 10.90 -8.05 16.23
N LEU A 559 11.55 -8.33 15.10
CA LEU A 559 12.78 -7.65 14.69
C LEU A 559 12.57 -6.17 14.34
N TRP A 560 11.55 -5.83 13.55
CA TRP A 560 11.19 -4.44 13.26
C TRP A 560 10.97 -3.67 14.59
N PHE A 561 10.18 -4.20 15.52
CA PHE A 561 9.94 -3.55 16.82
C PHE A 561 11.07 -3.70 17.86
N LYS A 562 12.22 -4.31 17.50
CA LYS A 562 13.38 -4.54 18.37
C LYS A 562 13.01 -5.20 19.70
N THR A 563 12.16 -6.23 19.62
CA THR A 563 11.72 -6.98 20.79
C THR A 563 12.59 -8.20 21.08
N MET A 564 13.50 -8.56 20.18
CA MET A 564 14.44 -9.69 20.29
C MET A 564 15.87 -9.27 20.67
N LEU A 565 16.66 -10.24 21.14
CA LEU A 565 18.11 -10.11 21.38
C LEU A 565 18.87 -9.86 20.07
N ALA A 566 19.73 -8.84 20.08
CA ALA A 566 20.38 -8.34 18.86
C ALA A 566 21.38 -9.31 18.21
N GLU A 567 21.95 -10.27 18.96
CA GLU A 567 22.82 -11.31 18.41
C GLU A 567 22.03 -12.31 17.56
N ARG A 568 20.94 -12.85 18.13
CA ARG A 568 20.04 -13.80 17.48
C ARG A 568 19.32 -13.19 16.28
N ALA A 569 18.98 -11.91 16.38
CA ALA A 569 18.43 -11.11 15.31
C ALA A 569 19.29 -11.12 14.03
N GLN A 570 20.62 -11.14 14.16
CA GLN A 570 21.50 -11.12 12.99
C GLN A 570 21.47 -12.44 12.23
N THR A 571 21.48 -13.58 12.94
CA THR A 571 21.36 -14.90 12.32
C THR A 571 19.96 -15.08 11.71
N GLU A 572 18.90 -14.63 12.38
CA GLU A 572 17.54 -14.61 11.83
C GLU A 572 17.47 -13.86 10.48
N ILE A 573 18.14 -12.70 10.37
CA ILE A 573 18.19 -11.92 9.12
C ILE A 573 18.91 -12.69 7.99
N ASP A 574 19.83 -13.61 8.28
CA ASP A 574 20.46 -14.48 7.28
C ASP A 574 19.45 -15.44 6.65
N HIS A 575 18.47 -15.91 7.43
CA HIS A 575 17.36 -16.73 6.96
C HIS A 575 16.38 -15.89 6.14
N LEU A 576 15.95 -14.73 6.68
CA LEU A 576 15.05 -13.81 5.97
C LEU A 576 15.61 -13.34 4.61
N GLY A 577 16.93 -13.15 4.51
CA GLY A 577 17.62 -12.78 3.27
C GLY A 577 18.01 -13.94 2.35
N SER A 578 17.93 -15.19 2.81
CA SER A 578 18.28 -16.37 2.02
C SER A 578 17.32 -16.58 0.85
N ALA A 579 17.80 -17.13 -0.25
CA ALA A 579 16.98 -17.49 -1.41
C ALA A 579 15.91 -18.56 -1.12
N GLU A 580 15.98 -19.21 0.04
CA GLU A 580 14.95 -20.13 0.55
C GLU A 580 13.67 -19.40 0.98
N LEU A 581 13.79 -18.17 1.50
CA LEU A 581 12.67 -17.28 1.85
C LEU A 581 12.50 -16.12 0.83
N ALA A 582 13.56 -15.40 0.50
CA ALA A 582 13.55 -14.24 -0.38
C ALA A 582 13.62 -14.61 -1.87
N THR A 583 12.59 -14.23 -2.63
CA THR A 583 12.57 -14.22 -4.10
C THR A 583 12.89 -12.84 -4.66
N ASP A 584 13.11 -12.75 -5.97
CA ASP A 584 13.34 -11.46 -6.64
C ASP A 584 12.08 -10.56 -6.67
N TRP A 585 10.90 -11.11 -6.33
CA TRP A 585 9.60 -10.42 -6.24
C TRP A 585 9.03 -10.33 -4.80
N GLY A 586 9.80 -10.76 -3.78
CA GLY A 586 9.45 -10.56 -2.37
C GLY A 586 9.76 -11.75 -1.47
N THR A 587 9.25 -11.75 -0.24
CA THR A 587 9.56 -12.80 0.75
C THR A 587 8.39 -13.79 0.90
N ARG A 588 8.72 -15.09 0.85
CA ARG A 588 7.78 -16.19 1.15
C ARG A 588 7.43 -16.20 2.64
N ILE A 589 6.26 -16.74 2.97
CA ILE A 589 5.89 -16.96 4.39
C ILE A 589 6.75 -18.00 5.10
N ILE A 590 7.18 -19.05 4.39
CA ILE A 590 7.90 -20.22 4.90
C ILE A 590 9.03 -20.61 3.96
N ASN A 591 10.12 -21.13 4.53
CA ASN A 591 11.28 -21.63 3.81
C ASN A 591 10.88 -22.69 2.77
N ASN A 592 11.36 -22.55 1.53
CA ASN A 592 10.97 -23.44 0.41
C ASN A 592 11.46 -24.89 0.52
N GLN A 593 12.39 -25.19 1.45
CA GLN A 593 12.80 -26.55 1.81
C GLN A 593 11.84 -27.23 2.80
N SER A 594 10.90 -26.48 3.41
CA SER A 594 9.91 -27.08 4.31
C SER A 594 9.04 -28.11 3.57
N ARG A 595 8.73 -29.22 4.25
CA ARG A 595 7.77 -30.20 3.73
C ARG A 595 6.33 -29.67 3.67
N LEU A 596 6.04 -28.58 4.40
CA LEU A 596 4.78 -27.85 4.27
C LEU A 596 4.72 -26.98 3.01
N TYR A 597 5.87 -26.65 2.39
CA TYR A 597 5.94 -25.69 1.29
C TYR A 597 4.99 -26.04 0.14
N ASP A 598 4.25 -25.05 -0.33
CA ASP A 598 3.47 -25.06 -1.57
C ASP A 598 3.44 -23.62 -2.12
N PRO A 599 4.06 -23.36 -3.29
CA PRO A 599 4.14 -22.02 -3.88
C PRO A 599 2.77 -21.43 -4.24
N LEU A 600 1.70 -22.24 -4.24
CA LEU A 600 0.32 -21.83 -4.50
C LEU A 600 -0.56 -21.85 -3.24
N SER A 601 0.01 -22.04 -2.05
CA SER A 601 -0.73 -21.98 -0.78
C SER A 601 -0.64 -20.60 -0.13
N TYR A 602 -1.78 -20.12 0.36
CA TYR A 602 -1.96 -18.80 0.98
C TYR A 602 -1.05 -18.59 2.21
N HIS A 603 -0.91 -19.59 3.07
CA HIS A 603 -0.01 -19.53 4.25
C HIS A 603 1.13 -20.55 4.26
N ASN A 604 1.36 -21.29 3.17
CA ASN A 604 2.42 -22.31 3.13
C ASN A 604 3.42 -22.14 1.97
N GLY A 605 3.51 -20.97 1.33
CA GLY A 605 4.60 -20.75 0.36
C GLY A 605 4.45 -19.57 -0.61
N SER A 606 3.29 -18.91 -0.66
CA SER A 606 3.16 -17.65 -1.38
C SER A 606 4.11 -16.55 -0.86
N VAL A 607 4.43 -15.62 -1.75
CA VAL A 607 5.16 -14.38 -1.49
C VAL A 607 4.15 -13.26 -1.23
N TRP A 608 4.37 -12.48 -0.17
CA TRP A 608 3.51 -11.36 0.21
C TRP A 608 4.34 -10.08 0.33
N PRO A 609 3.97 -8.98 -0.32
CA PRO A 609 4.65 -7.70 -0.12
C PRO A 609 4.63 -7.18 1.33
N LEU A 610 3.70 -7.65 2.18
CA LEU A 610 3.73 -7.35 3.61
C LEU A 610 5.01 -7.89 4.26
N PHE A 611 5.23 -9.18 4.05
CA PHE A 611 6.34 -9.93 4.61
C PHE A 611 7.68 -9.42 4.08
N THR A 612 7.74 -9.07 2.79
CA THR A 612 8.89 -8.38 2.20
C THR A 612 9.17 -7.05 2.91
N GLY A 613 8.14 -6.25 3.20
CA GLY A 613 8.29 -4.98 3.91
C GLY A 613 8.74 -5.16 5.36
N TRP A 614 8.21 -6.17 6.05
CA TRP A 614 8.65 -6.56 7.39
C TRP A 614 10.11 -7.02 7.39
N ALA A 615 10.50 -7.91 6.48
CA ALA A 615 11.88 -8.39 6.34
C ALA A 615 12.84 -7.24 6.01
N SER A 616 12.41 -6.31 5.14
CA SER A 616 13.16 -5.09 4.83
C SER A 616 13.41 -4.24 6.07
N LEU A 617 12.37 -3.94 6.85
CA LEU A 617 12.49 -3.15 8.08
C LEU A 617 13.24 -3.88 9.21
N ALA A 618 13.10 -5.21 9.31
CA ALA A 618 13.89 -6.03 10.21
C ALA A 618 15.39 -5.85 9.90
N ALA A 619 15.80 -6.09 8.65
CA ALA A 619 17.19 -6.00 8.22
C ALA A 619 17.78 -4.59 8.45
N TYR A 620 17.07 -3.54 8.03
CA TYR A 620 17.50 -2.14 8.26
C TYR A 620 17.60 -1.78 9.76
N ASN A 621 16.80 -2.38 10.63
CA ASN A 621 16.83 -2.07 12.06
C ASN A 621 18.10 -2.59 12.78
N TYR A 622 18.79 -3.55 12.18
CA TYR A 622 20.02 -4.18 12.68
C TYR A 622 21.25 -3.93 11.79
N GLY A 623 21.17 -2.97 10.85
CA GLY A 623 22.30 -2.54 10.02
C GLY A 623 22.60 -3.44 8.81
N ARG A 624 21.68 -4.32 8.44
CA ARG A 624 21.81 -5.28 7.33
C ARG A 624 21.22 -4.70 6.04
N ALA A 625 21.80 -3.57 5.64
CA ALA A 625 21.25 -2.70 4.59
C ALA A 625 21.06 -3.41 3.24
N HIS A 626 21.91 -4.37 2.88
CA HIS A 626 21.80 -5.12 1.63
C HIS A 626 20.52 -5.97 1.58
N VAL A 627 20.24 -6.79 2.60
CA VAL A 627 18.98 -7.54 2.73
C VAL A 627 17.79 -6.58 2.76
N GLY A 628 17.90 -5.47 3.50
CA GLY A 628 16.89 -4.42 3.57
C GLY A 628 16.53 -3.82 2.20
N TYR A 629 17.54 -3.48 1.41
CA TYR A 629 17.41 -2.86 0.10
C TYR A 629 16.90 -3.83 -0.96
N GLN A 630 17.39 -5.07 -0.97
CA GLN A 630 16.90 -6.09 -1.91
C GLN A 630 15.41 -6.37 -1.70
N ALA A 631 14.94 -6.47 -0.44
CA ALA A 631 13.53 -6.62 -0.13
C ALA A 631 12.70 -5.37 -0.51
N LEU A 632 13.18 -4.15 -0.20
CA LEU A 632 12.49 -2.91 -0.60
C LEU A 632 12.31 -2.83 -2.12
N MET A 633 13.35 -3.11 -2.90
CA MET A 633 13.27 -3.07 -4.38
C MET A 633 12.38 -4.17 -4.94
N ALA A 634 12.36 -5.37 -4.34
CA ALA A 634 11.46 -6.45 -4.73
C ALA A 634 9.98 -6.04 -4.60
N ASN A 635 9.62 -5.27 -3.56
CA ASN A 635 8.29 -4.65 -3.42
C ASN A 635 8.06 -3.52 -4.42
N ALA A 636 8.95 -2.53 -4.44
CA ALA A 636 8.75 -1.29 -5.22
C ALA A 636 8.61 -1.56 -6.74
N LEU A 637 9.26 -2.61 -7.26
CA LEU A 637 9.18 -2.94 -8.68
C LEU A 637 7.87 -3.67 -9.08
N LEU A 638 7.02 -4.09 -8.13
CA LEU A 638 5.71 -4.68 -8.42
C LEU A 638 4.70 -3.65 -8.96
N THR A 639 4.85 -2.37 -8.60
CA THR A 639 4.04 -1.23 -9.08
C THR A 639 3.91 -1.15 -10.61
N TYR A 640 4.86 -1.72 -11.34
CA TYR A 640 4.92 -1.70 -12.81
C TYR A 640 4.24 -2.90 -13.50
N GLN A 641 3.69 -3.85 -12.75
CA GLN A 641 3.38 -5.17 -13.29
C GLN A 641 1.89 -5.47 -13.50
N ASN A 642 1.17 -5.79 -12.43
CA ASN A 642 -0.17 -6.37 -12.52
C ASN A 642 -1.21 -5.28 -12.78
N ASP A 643 -1.64 -4.61 -11.70
CA ASP A 643 -2.40 -3.37 -11.78
C ASP A 643 -1.37 -2.22 -11.86
N GLN A 644 -1.63 -1.22 -12.71
CA GLN A 644 -0.62 -0.20 -12.99
C GLN A 644 -0.61 0.87 -11.91
N GLY A 645 0.51 1.00 -11.21
CA GLY A 645 0.66 1.96 -10.12
C GLY A 645 0.40 1.36 -8.74
N TYR A 646 0.14 0.05 -8.64
CA TYR A 646 -0.23 -0.59 -7.38
C TYR A 646 0.46 -1.95 -7.16
N VAL A 647 0.52 -2.34 -5.90
CA VAL A 647 1.15 -3.57 -5.42
C VAL A 647 0.07 -4.55 -4.98
N THR A 648 0.16 -5.77 -5.53
CA THR A 648 -0.78 -6.86 -5.24
C THR A 648 -0.57 -7.46 -3.85
N GLU A 649 -1.59 -8.11 -3.32
CA GLU A 649 -1.58 -8.78 -2.02
C GLU A 649 -0.63 -10.01 -1.96
N LEU A 650 -0.71 -10.92 -2.94
CA LEU A 650 0.10 -12.14 -2.92
C LEU A 650 0.45 -12.69 -4.31
N LEU A 651 1.65 -13.28 -4.38
CA LEU A 651 2.26 -13.89 -5.56
C LEU A 651 2.70 -15.32 -5.30
N SER A 652 2.92 -16.10 -6.36
CA SER A 652 3.46 -17.46 -6.27
C SER A 652 4.84 -17.49 -5.59
N GLY A 653 5.10 -18.54 -4.83
CA GLY A 653 6.40 -18.78 -4.19
C GLY A 653 7.53 -19.07 -5.18
N ASP A 654 7.22 -19.58 -6.37
CA ASP A 654 8.23 -20.04 -7.34
C ASP A 654 8.24 -19.25 -8.66
N PHE A 655 7.21 -18.44 -8.90
CA PHE A 655 7.11 -17.58 -10.08
C PHE A 655 6.64 -16.18 -9.70
N ASN A 656 7.17 -15.15 -10.35
CA ASN A 656 6.65 -13.79 -10.24
C ASN A 656 5.28 -13.65 -10.95
N ALA A 657 4.22 -14.14 -10.31
CA ALA A 657 2.85 -14.08 -10.82
C ALA A 657 1.85 -13.95 -9.65
N PRO A 658 0.88 -13.01 -9.72
CA PRO A 658 -0.13 -12.85 -8.68
C PRO A 658 -1.11 -14.03 -8.65
N PHE A 659 -1.72 -14.28 -7.50
CA PHE A 659 -2.77 -15.29 -7.40
C PHE A 659 -4.04 -14.83 -8.13
N GLY A 660 -4.71 -15.75 -8.81
CA GLY A 660 -5.99 -15.47 -9.51
C GLY A 660 -7.15 -15.03 -8.60
N ARG A 661 -6.98 -15.06 -7.27
CA ARG A 661 -7.91 -14.55 -6.25
C ARG A 661 -7.38 -13.39 -5.39
N SER A 662 -6.12 -12.98 -5.55
CA SER A 662 -5.53 -11.88 -4.79
C SER A 662 -6.32 -10.57 -4.99
N SER A 663 -6.27 -9.69 -3.98
CA SER A 663 -6.46 -8.26 -4.21
C SER A 663 -5.29 -7.73 -5.03
N HIS A 664 -5.62 -7.01 -6.10
CA HIS A 664 -4.66 -6.63 -7.13
C HIS A 664 -4.02 -5.27 -6.83
N HIS A 665 -4.74 -4.43 -6.09
CA HIS A 665 -4.28 -3.22 -5.42
C HIS A 665 -4.57 -3.43 -3.91
N GLN A 666 -3.54 -3.60 -3.08
CA GLN A 666 -3.68 -3.90 -1.65
C GLN A 666 -3.02 -2.82 -0.80
N VAL A 667 -3.79 -2.16 0.06
CA VAL A 667 -3.41 -0.90 0.73
C VAL A 667 -2.19 -1.07 1.65
N TRP A 668 -2.09 -2.20 2.37
CA TRP A 668 -0.87 -2.47 3.15
C TRP A 668 0.34 -2.86 2.30
N SER A 669 0.15 -3.35 1.06
CA SER A 669 1.27 -3.62 0.15
C SER A 669 1.92 -2.31 -0.28
N GLU A 670 1.11 -1.30 -0.59
CA GLU A 670 1.57 0.07 -0.82
C GLU A 670 2.31 0.64 0.41
N ALA A 671 1.74 0.43 1.60
CA ALA A 671 2.35 0.82 2.86
C ALA A 671 3.74 0.15 3.07
N MET A 672 3.98 -1.01 2.48
CA MET A 672 5.27 -1.72 2.49
C MET A 672 6.21 -1.37 1.33
N VAL A 673 5.86 -0.40 0.49
CA VAL A 673 6.84 0.40 -0.27
C VAL A 673 7.25 1.62 0.56
N ILE A 674 6.27 2.33 1.12
CA ILE A 674 6.48 3.58 1.88
C ILE A 674 7.30 3.37 3.16
N THR A 675 6.87 2.45 4.02
CA THR A 675 7.42 2.35 5.39
C THR A 675 8.88 1.87 5.39
N PRO A 676 9.29 0.84 4.61
CA PRO A 676 10.69 0.43 4.56
C PRO A 676 11.60 1.44 3.86
N LEU A 677 11.07 2.22 2.91
CA LEU A 677 11.82 3.32 2.31
C LEU A 677 12.08 4.42 3.34
N VAL A 678 11.04 4.97 3.96
CA VAL A 678 11.19 6.13 4.86
C VAL A 678 11.86 5.74 6.18
N ARG A 679 11.44 4.64 6.82
CA ARG A 679 11.95 4.24 8.15
C ARG A 679 13.15 3.29 8.11
N GLY A 680 13.41 2.64 6.98
CA GLY A 680 14.53 1.71 6.79
C GLY A 680 15.69 2.33 6.01
N LEU A 681 15.51 2.52 4.69
CA LEU A 681 16.52 3.07 3.78
C LEU A 681 16.96 4.48 4.18
N LEU A 682 16.00 5.37 4.46
CA LEU A 682 16.28 6.75 4.90
C LEU A 682 16.47 6.83 6.42
N GLY A 683 15.93 5.87 7.18
CA GLY A 683 15.97 5.88 8.64
C GLY A 683 15.36 7.15 9.26
N LEU A 684 14.35 7.72 8.59
CA LEU A 684 13.73 9.00 8.91
C LEU A 684 12.57 8.79 9.87
N ALA A 685 12.57 9.47 11.01
CA ALA A 685 11.47 9.41 11.98
C ALA A 685 11.40 10.67 12.85
N TRP A 686 10.18 11.08 13.17
CA TRP A 686 9.92 12.08 14.20
C TRP A 686 9.85 11.43 15.60
N GLN A 687 10.44 12.12 16.59
CA GLN A 687 10.43 11.75 18.00
C GLN A 687 10.08 12.96 18.87
N ASP A 688 9.79 12.68 20.15
CA ASP A 688 9.46 13.67 21.18
C ASP A 688 8.33 14.62 20.77
N GLY A 689 7.28 14.07 20.15
CA GLY A 689 6.13 14.82 19.66
C GLY A 689 6.47 15.73 18.48
N GLY A 690 7.31 15.26 17.55
CA GLY A 690 7.74 16.04 16.37
C GLY A 690 8.80 17.11 16.66
N ARG A 691 9.48 17.04 17.82
CA ARG A 691 10.58 17.97 18.19
C ARG A 691 11.96 17.50 17.74
N VAL A 692 12.15 16.19 17.62
CA VAL A 692 13.43 15.57 17.25
C VAL A 692 13.26 14.84 15.92
N LEU A 693 14.06 15.22 14.92
CA LEU A 693 14.16 14.50 13.65
C LEU A 693 15.33 13.51 13.72
N ARG A 694 15.05 12.22 13.61
CA ARG A 694 16.09 11.20 13.34
C ARG A 694 16.24 11.01 11.84
N PHE A 695 17.49 10.82 11.40
CA PHE A 695 17.84 10.46 10.02
C PHE A 695 18.99 9.44 10.06
N THR A 696 18.74 8.22 9.58
CA THR A 696 19.69 7.08 9.63
C THR A 696 19.86 6.47 8.22
N PRO A 697 20.52 7.17 7.28
CA PRO A 697 20.54 6.82 5.86
C PRO A 697 21.41 5.58 5.56
N GLN A 698 20.77 4.46 5.25
CA GLN A 698 21.35 3.16 4.89
C GLN A 698 21.42 2.97 3.35
N LEU A 699 21.89 4.01 2.64
CA LEU A 699 21.85 4.07 1.18
C LEU A 699 22.90 3.17 0.53
N PRO A 700 22.61 2.53 -0.63
CA PRO A 700 23.57 1.80 -1.45
C PRO A 700 24.90 2.52 -1.63
N ALA A 701 26.01 1.77 -1.70
CA ALA A 701 27.35 2.34 -1.73
C ALA A 701 27.62 3.26 -2.94
N ASN A 702 26.94 3.04 -4.07
CA ASN A 702 27.02 3.87 -5.27
C ASN A 702 26.12 5.13 -5.26
N TRP A 703 25.36 5.39 -4.18
CA TRP A 703 24.52 6.57 -4.07
C TRP A 703 25.29 7.73 -3.42
N ASP A 704 25.59 8.75 -4.23
CA ASP A 704 26.30 9.97 -3.80
C ASP A 704 25.39 11.15 -3.44
N ASP A 705 24.13 11.20 -3.90
CA ASP A 705 23.23 12.33 -3.63
C ASP A 705 21.79 11.82 -3.44
N LEU A 706 21.04 12.51 -2.57
CA LEU A 706 19.66 12.22 -2.21
C LEU A 706 18.98 13.52 -1.79
N GLU A 707 17.77 13.77 -2.28
CA GLU A 707 16.90 14.84 -1.80
C GLU A 707 15.61 14.23 -1.21
N ILE A 708 15.24 14.62 0.01
CA ILE A 708 13.97 14.33 0.66
C ILE A 708 13.26 15.67 0.81
N ASN A 709 12.10 15.82 0.17
CA ASN A 709 11.35 17.06 0.21
C ASN A 709 10.08 16.89 1.05
N ASN A 710 9.66 17.98 1.69
CA ASN A 710 8.42 18.07 2.46
C ASN A 710 8.32 17.08 3.64
N ILE A 711 9.37 17.02 4.45
CA ILE A 711 9.34 16.33 5.75
C ILE A 711 8.44 17.14 6.70
N VAL A 712 7.17 16.75 6.80
CA VAL A 712 6.15 17.41 7.63
C VAL A 712 6.40 17.11 9.10
N SER A 713 6.53 18.15 9.94
CA SER A 713 6.43 17.99 11.40
C SER A 713 5.04 18.44 11.87
N ALA A 714 4.32 17.60 12.62
CA ALA A 714 3.04 17.99 13.21
C ALA A 714 3.18 18.99 14.37
N SER A 715 4.38 19.15 14.95
CA SER A 715 4.65 20.16 15.97
C SER A 715 4.75 21.58 15.40
N SER A 716 4.87 21.73 14.07
CA SER A 716 5.32 22.97 13.43
C SER A 716 4.49 23.39 12.23
N ALA A 717 4.37 24.70 12.02
CA ALA A 717 3.82 25.28 10.79
C ALA A 717 4.79 25.19 9.58
N ARG A 718 5.90 24.46 9.71
CA ARG A 718 6.95 24.29 8.70
C ARG A 718 7.15 22.81 8.38
N ALA A 719 7.29 22.51 7.10
CA ALA A 719 7.91 21.27 6.64
C ALA A 719 9.39 21.55 6.33
N TYR A 720 10.18 20.50 6.11
CA TYR A 720 11.62 20.63 5.85
C TYR A 720 12.04 19.86 4.60
N ASP A 721 12.97 20.43 3.84
CA ASP A 721 13.67 19.77 2.75
C ASP A 721 15.06 19.37 3.24
N LEU A 722 15.42 18.09 3.11
CA LEU A 722 16.72 17.54 3.49
C LEU A 722 17.46 17.09 2.22
N ARG A 723 18.71 17.52 2.07
CA ARG A 723 19.63 16.97 1.08
C ARG A 723 20.81 16.30 1.75
N LEU A 724 21.17 15.12 1.26
CA LEU A 724 22.40 14.41 1.60
C LEU A 724 23.28 14.35 0.34
N THR A 725 24.56 14.69 0.50
CA THR A 725 25.58 14.55 -0.53
C THR A 725 26.83 13.89 0.08
N ARG A 726 27.21 12.72 -0.44
CA ARG A 726 28.48 12.04 -0.17
C ARG A 726 29.53 12.55 -1.15
N GLY A 727 30.76 12.69 -0.65
CA GLY A 727 31.93 13.00 -1.45
C GLY A 727 33.16 12.33 -0.85
N ARG A 728 34.33 12.55 -1.44
CA ARG A 728 35.54 11.86 -0.97
C ARG A 728 35.88 12.24 0.47
N GLY A 729 35.85 11.25 1.36
CA GLY A 729 36.03 11.38 2.80
C GLY A 729 34.99 12.20 3.58
N PHE A 730 33.79 12.46 3.02
CA PHE A 730 32.74 13.16 3.77
C PHE A 730 31.30 12.80 3.35
N THR A 731 30.37 12.98 4.29
CA THR A 731 28.93 13.09 4.01
C THR A 731 28.45 14.45 4.53
N ARG A 732 27.82 15.25 3.67
CA ARG A 732 27.16 16.50 4.02
C ARG A 732 25.65 16.31 4.04
N ILE A 733 24.99 16.87 5.04
CA ILE A 733 23.55 16.88 5.21
C ILE A 733 23.12 18.32 5.46
N THR A 734 22.20 18.82 4.64
CA THR A 734 21.62 20.15 4.74
C THR A 734 20.12 20.03 4.91
N LEU A 735 19.59 20.46 6.05
CA LEU A 735 18.16 20.57 6.32
C LEU A 735 17.75 22.03 6.13
N ARG A 736 16.66 22.31 5.41
CA ARG A 736 16.14 23.67 5.19
C ARG A 736 14.64 23.73 5.46
N PRO A 737 14.15 24.78 6.15
CA PRO A 737 12.73 24.97 6.37
C PRO A 737 12.05 25.40 5.06
N ARG A 738 10.85 24.89 4.83
CA ARG A 738 9.94 25.34 3.76
C ARG A 738 8.62 25.80 4.38
N ALA A 739 7.85 26.61 3.66
CA ALA A 739 6.48 26.88 4.05
C ALA A 739 5.68 25.56 3.98
N SER A 740 5.04 25.13 5.08
CA SER A 740 4.21 23.93 5.04
C SER A 740 3.09 24.13 4.02
N ALA A 741 2.98 23.20 3.07
CA ALA A 741 1.80 23.10 2.22
C ALA A 741 0.62 22.45 2.95
N ASN A 742 0.90 21.63 3.98
CA ASN A 742 -0.12 20.95 4.78
C ASN A 742 -0.87 21.96 5.65
N THR A 743 -2.21 21.97 5.53
CA THR A 743 -3.13 22.89 6.23
C THR A 743 -3.67 22.34 7.57
N GLN A 744 -3.16 21.20 8.05
CA GLN A 744 -3.53 20.64 9.35
C GLN A 744 -3.14 21.60 10.51
N PRO A 745 -3.92 21.63 11.61
CA PRO A 745 -3.69 22.54 12.72
C PRO A 745 -2.45 22.14 13.54
N ALA A 746 -1.28 22.67 13.16
CA ALA A 746 -0.07 22.58 13.97
C ALA A 746 -0.20 23.40 15.27
N SER A 747 0.47 22.97 16.35
CA SER A 747 0.68 23.82 17.53
C SER A 747 1.53 25.04 17.14
N PRO A 748 1.05 26.30 17.23
CA PRO A 748 1.67 27.41 16.49
C PRO A 748 3.13 27.78 16.84
N ASN A 749 3.67 27.28 17.95
CA ASN A 749 4.85 27.84 18.61
C ASN A 749 6.02 26.86 18.82
N ALA A 750 5.93 25.61 18.37
CA ALA A 750 7.05 24.66 18.45
C ALA A 750 7.78 24.56 17.10
N LEU A 751 9.09 24.79 17.13
CA LEU A 751 9.99 24.36 16.07
C LEU A 751 10.62 23.03 16.50
N PRO A 752 10.85 22.09 15.57
CA PRO A 752 11.86 21.05 15.74
C PRO A 752 13.16 21.64 16.30
N GLU A 753 13.68 21.03 17.35
CA GLU A 753 14.79 21.56 18.14
C GLU A 753 16.10 20.87 17.80
N GLN A 754 16.04 19.59 17.40
CA GLN A 754 17.21 18.74 17.21
C GLN A 754 17.06 17.84 15.98
N LEU A 755 18.15 17.76 15.21
CA LEU A 755 18.38 16.75 14.20
C LEU A 755 19.44 15.78 14.74
N ILE A 756 19.09 14.50 14.79
CA ILE A 756 19.99 13.40 15.12
C ILE A 756 20.30 12.65 13.82
N VAL A 757 21.55 12.70 13.38
CA VAL A 757 22.02 11.91 12.25
C VAL A 757 22.79 10.72 12.79
N THR A 758 22.40 9.51 12.38
CA THR A 758 23.15 8.28 12.65
C THR A 758 23.65 7.73 11.32
N LEU A 759 24.94 7.92 11.02
CA LEU A 759 25.51 7.48 9.75
C LEU A 759 26.11 6.06 9.90
N PRO A 760 25.59 5.05 9.20
CA PRO A 760 26.28 3.78 9.03
C PRO A 760 27.51 3.97 8.14
N LEU A 761 28.65 3.46 8.59
CA LEU A 761 29.90 3.42 7.83
C LEU A 761 30.42 1.97 7.79
N PRO A 762 31.13 1.54 6.74
CA PRO A 762 31.81 0.25 6.72
C PRO A 762 32.77 0.09 7.90
N LEU A 763 33.00 -1.13 8.40
CA LEU A 763 33.87 -1.37 9.55
C LEU A 763 35.33 -0.94 9.34
N ASP A 764 35.81 -0.87 8.10
CA ASP A 764 37.15 -0.41 7.75
C ASP A 764 37.28 1.11 7.56
N ALA A 765 36.16 1.85 7.58
CA ALA A 765 36.18 3.30 7.60
C ALA A 765 36.71 3.85 8.94
N GLN A 766 37.27 5.06 8.92
CA GLN A 766 37.69 5.75 10.16
C GLN A 766 37.01 7.10 10.29
N TRP A 767 36.11 7.26 11.25
CA TRP A 767 35.54 8.57 11.57
C TRP A 767 36.62 9.57 11.98
N ARG A 768 36.59 10.77 11.39
CA ARG A 768 37.56 11.86 11.61
C ARG A 768 36.99 13.05 12.37
N GLY A 769 35.67 13.22 12.38
CA GLY A 769 34.98 14.29 13.10
C GLY A 769 33.67 14.73 12.45
N SER A 770 33.09 15.80 12.98
CA SER A 770 31.89 16.46 12.44
C SER A 770 32.04 17.97 12.52
N GLU A 771 31.58 18.66 11.49
CA GLU A 771 31.63 20.11 11.32
C GLU A 771 30.23 20.64 10.93
N GLY A 772 29.90 21.88 11.32
CA GLY A 772 28.58 22.48 11.03
C GLY A 772 27.78 22.81 12.29
N GLY A 773 26.63 23.46 12.09
CA GLY A 773 25.87 24.24 13.08
C GLY A 773 25.83 23.64 14.48
N HIS A 774 26.39 24.36 15.46
CA HIS A 774 26.32 24.07 16.90
C HIS A 774 26.38 22.57 17.31
N ALA A 775 27.17 21.73 16.61
CA ALA A 775 27.24 20.30 16.89
C ALA A 775 27.64 20.03 18.35
N ARG A 776 26.67 19.60 19.18
CA ARG A 776 26.84 19.60 20.65
C ARG A 776 27.53 18.35 21.16
N GLN A 777 27.22 17.20 20.56
CA GLN A 777 27.71 15.88 20.98
C GLN A 777 27.83 14.97 19.76
N SER A 778 28.89 14.16 19.73
CA SER A 778 29.11 13.08 18.77
C SER A 778 29.49 11.82 19.52
N THR A 779 28.85 10.70 19.18
CA THR A 779 29.05 9.41 19.86
C THR A 779 29.18 8.30 18.82
N LEU A 780 30.27 7.54 18.90
CA LEU A 780 30.39 6.28 18.17
C LEU A 780 29.49 5.24 18.86
N LEU A 781 28.44 4.80 18.17
CA LEU A 781 27.55 3.76 18.65
C LEU A 781 28.02 2.40 18.11
N ASN A 782 28.11 1.40 18.99
CA ASN A 782 28.30 0.01 18.59
C ASN A 782 26.93 -0.70 18.64
N TYR A 783 26.66 -1.62 17.70
CA TYR A 783 25.51 -2.53 17.78
C TYR A 783 25.75 -3.58 18.87
N GLY A 784 25.49 -3.20 20.13
CA GLY A 784 25.73 -4.07 21.29
C GLY A 784 27.20 -4.14 21.71
N ALA A 785 27.53 -5.17 22.49
CA ALA A 785 28.87 -5.34 23.08
C ALA A 785 29.90 -5.97 22.13
N ASP A 786 29.47 -6.70 21.10
CA ASP A 786 30.35 -7.30 20.09
C ASP A 786 30.24 -6.55 18.75
N ARG A 787 31.36 -6.02 18.27
CA ARG A 787 31.48 -5.33 16.98
C ARG A 787 31.38 -6.26 15.77
N ARG A 788 31.47 -7.58 15.96
CA ARG A 788 31.45 -8.59 14.88
C ARG A 788 30.04 -8.90 14.37
N LEU A 789 29.01 -8.41 15.05
CA LEU A 789 27.61 -8.74 14.76
C LEU A 789 26.96 -7.83 13.71
N SER A 790 27.63 -6.81 13.17
CA SER A 790 27.06 -5.93 12.15
C SER A 790 28.05 -5.68 11.02
N ASP A 791 27.53 -5.54 9.80
CA ASP A 791 28.32 -5.18 8.61
C ASP A 791 28.87 -3.73 8.69
N VAL A 792 28.32 -2.90 9.60
CA VAL A 792 28.61 -1.47 9.71
C VAL A 792 28.84 -1.00 11.15
N GLN A 793 29.59 0.08 11.29
CA GLN A 793 29.72 0.87 12.52
C GLN A 793 28.82 2.11 12.43
N LEU A 794 28.27 2.59 13.56
CA LEU A 794 27.36 3.74 13.59
C LEU A 794 28.02 4.98 14.20
N VAL A 795 27.92 6.11 13.51
CA VAL A 795 28.32 7.42 14.04
C VAL A 795 27.06 8.27 14.29
N GLU A 796 26.68 8.50 15.55
CA GLU A 796 25.57 9.39 15.91
C GLU A 796 26.11 10.81 16.19
N VAL A 797 25.56 11.81 15.51
CA VAL A 797 25.85 13.24 15.71
C VAL A 797 24.56 14.00 15.96
N LYS A 798 24.57 14.85 16.99
CA LYS A 798 23.40 15.67 17.38
C LYS A 798 23.67 17.14 17.11
N THR A 799 22.82 17.74 16.28
CA THR A 799 22.81 19.18 15.98
C THR A 799 21.47 19.79 16.35
N ASN A 800 21.48 21.08 16.70
CA ASN A 800 20.26 21.86 16.74
C ASN A 800 19.66 21.99 15.33
N ILE A 801 18.36 22.30 15.26
CA ILE A 801 17.71 22.87 14.08
C ILE A 801 17.46 24.35 14.37
N GLU A 802 18.16 25.22 13.63
CA GLU A 802 18.07 26.67 13.75
C GLU A 802 16.94 27.23 12.85
N PRO A 803 16.53 28.51 12.97
CA PRO A 803 15.40 29.06 12.21
C PRO A 803 15.56 29.06 10.68
N ASP A 804 16.77 28.93 10.16
CA ASP A 804 17.14 28.77 8.75
C ASP A 804 17.50 27.33 8.35
N GLY A 805 17.51 26.39 9.31
CA GLY A 805 17.69 24.96 9.08
C GLY A 805 18.82 24.34 9.90
N ALA A 806 19.50 23.34 9.34
CA ALA A 806 20.68 22.73 9.94
C ALA A 806 21.69 22.36 8.85
N ASP A 807 22.98 22.49 9.14
CA ASP A 807 24.07 22.06 8.27
C ASP A 807 25.04 21.19 9.05
N LEU A 808 25.26 19.97 8.57
CA LEU A 808 26.18 19.00 9.16
C LEU A 808 27.06 18.39 8.08
N THR A 809 28.37 18.33 8.33
CA THR A 809 29.34 17.57 7.52
C THR A 809 30.06 16.59 8.43
N ILE A 810 29.89 15.30 8.18
CA ILE A 810 30.60 14.21 8.87
C ILE A 810 31.81 13.83 8.02
N ARG A 811 33.01 13.82 8.60
CA ARG A 811 34.26 13.44 7.92
C ARG A 811 34.73 12.05 8.35
N TYR A 812 35.26 11.29 7.40
CA TYR A 812 35.80 9.95 7.62
C TYR A 812 36.80 9.57 6.53
N ASP A 813 37.67 8.60 6.82
CA ASP A 813 38.37 7.88 5.76
C ASP A 813 37.38 6.89 5.12
N GLU A 814 37.27 6.89 3.79
CA GLU A 814 36.37 6.00 3.05
C GLU A 814 36.75 4.52 3.25
N GLY A 815 35.78 3.75 3.74
CA GLY A 815 35.84 2.30 3.82
C GLY A 815 35.50 1.60 2.50
N THR A 816 35.13 0.33 2.61
CA THR A 816 34.82 -0.55 1.48
C THR A 816 33.43 -1.16 1.64
N ASP A 817 32.57 -1.00 0.62
CA ASP A 817 31.24 -1.63 0.57
C ASP A 817 30.89 -1.99 -0.88
N VAL A 818 29.85 -2.79 -1.05
CA VAL A 818 29.39 -3.35 -2.33
C VAL A 818 28.05 -2.76 -2.77
N TYR A 819 27.67 -3.01 -4.01
CA TYR A 819 26.32 -2.74 -4.50
C TYR A 819 25.93 -3.70 -5.63
N PRO A 820 24.71 -4.26 -5.62
CA PRO A 820 24.20 -5.07 -6.72
C PRO A 820 23.91 -4.22 -7.96
N GLU A 821 24.01 -4.82 -9.14
CA GLU A 821 23.46 -4.21 -10.35
C GLU A 821 21.92 -4.17 -10.28
N PRO A 822 21.26 -3.10 -10.75
CA PRO A 822 19.81 -3.02 -10.81
C PRO A 822 19.21 -4.17 -11.63
N GLN A 823 18.29 -4.92 -11.02
CA GLN A 823 17.59 -6.01 -11.71
C GLN A 823 16.28 -5.51 -12.34
N GLU A 824 15.87 -6.15 -13.43
CA GLU A 824 14.54 -6.01 -14.02
C GLU A 824 13.63 -7.12 -13.50
N LEU A 825 12.50 -6.76 -12.92
CA LEU A 825 11.50 -7.73 -12.52
C LEU A 825 10.55 -8.05 -13.69
N ARG A 826 10.44 -9.33 -14.06
CA ARG A 826 9.65 -9.80 -15.22
C ARG A 826 8.51 -10.71 -14.78
N ALA A 827 7.32 -10.51 -15.32
CA ALA A 827 6.18 -11.38 -15.02
C ALA A 827 6.44 -12.82 -15.48
N GLY A 828 6.11 -13.80 -14.64
CA GLY A 828 6.36 -15.23 -14.85
C GLY A 828 7.81 -15.67 -14.67
N ALA A 829 8.73 -14.80 -14.26
CA ALA A 829 10.13 -15.16 -14.01
C ALA A 829 10.29 -16.10 -12.81
N THR A 830 11.29 -16.98 -12.88
CA THR A 830 11.79 -17.80 -11.77
C THR A 830 12.79 -17.05 -10.91
N ASN A 831 13.03 -17.52 -9.69
CA ASN A 831 13.97 -16.89 -8.75
C ASN A 831 15.44 -17.07 -9.19
N GLU A 832 16.14 -15.97 -9.43
CA GLU A 832 17.42 -15.96 -10.15
C GLU A 832 18.47 -14.99 -9.60
N GLY A 833 18.08 -13.94 -8.88
CA GLY A 833 18.97 -12.89 -8.40
C GLY A 833 19.98 -13.35 -7.35
N LEU A 834 21.10 -12.64 -7.26
CA LEU A 834 22.08 -12.79 -6.18
C LEU A 834 21.43 -12.40 -4.84
N ARG A 835 21.77 -13.05 -3.74
CA ARG A 835 21.52 -12.59 -2.36
C ARG A 835 22.83 -12.13 -1.74
N ILE A 836 22.81 -10.95 -1.14
CA ILE A 836 23.92 -10.40 -0.35
C ILE A 836 23.49 -10.47 1.10
N LEU A 837 23.91 -11.54 1.80
CA LEU A 837 23.59 -11.69 3.22
C LEU A 837 24.51 -10.79 4.05
N HIS A 838 25.82 -10.91 3.85
CA HIS A 838 26.81 -10.06 4.52
C HIS A 838 27.75 -9.40 3.51
N ALA A 839 28.11 -8.15 3.80
CA ALA A 839 29.23 -7.45 3.18
C ALA A 839 30.00 -6.65 4.23
N CYS A 840 31.11 -7.22 4.69
CA CYS A 840 31.89 -6.70 5.83
C CYS A 840 33.35 -6.48 5.42
N ALA A 841 33.86 -5.26 5.58
CA ALA A 841 35.25 -4.93 5.26
C ALA A 841 36.08 -4.70 6.53
N GLU A 842 37.20 -5.41 6.65
CA GLU A 842 38.18 -5.22 7.71
C GLU A 842 39.42 -4.43 7.23
N SER A 843 40.44 -4.32 8.08
CA SER A 843 41.68 -3.62 7.71
C SER A 843 42.42 -4.25 6.52
N ASN A 844 42.28 -5.57 6.31
CA ASN A 844 43.09 -6.39 5.40
C ASN A 844 42.29 -7.11 4.29
N ALA A 845 40.97 -7.27 4.41
CA ALA A 845 40.14 -7.93 3.40
C ALA A 845 38.67 -7.46 3.41
N LEU A 846 37.97 -7.72 2.30
CA LEU A 846 36.52 -7.68 2.18
C LEU A 846 35.96 -9.10 2.30
N HIS A 847 35.05 -9.31 3.24
CA HIS A 847 34.34 -10.57 3.50
C HIS A 847 32.91 -10.46 2.99
N LEU A 848 32.47 -11.41 2.16
CA LEU A 848 31.12 -11.47 1.61
C LEU A 848 30.50 -12.84 1.90
N THR A 849 29.25 -12.86 2.36
CA THR A 849 28.41 -14.06 2.42
C THR A 849 27.28 -13.89 1.43
N LEU A 850 27.30 -14.68 0.35
CA LEU A 850 26.42 -14.53 -0.79
C LEU A 850 25.69 -15.84 -1.12
N GLU A 851 24.51 -15.75 -1.72
CA GLU A 851 23.85 -16.91 -2.35
C GLU A 851 23.53 -16.61 -3.81
N GLY A 852 23.81 -17.58 -4.69
CA GLY A 852 23.55 -17.47 -6.12
C GLY A 852 23.38 -18.84 -6.77
N LEU A 853 22.75 -18.87 -7.94
CA LEU A 853 22.48 -20.12 -8.66
C LEU A 853 23.77 -20.81 -9.14
N GLY A 854 23.87 -22.12 -8.91
CA GLY A 854 24.92 -22.96 -9.44
C GLY A 854 25.05 -22.87 -10.96
N GLY A 855 26.29 -22.78 -11.46
CA GLY A 855 26.61 -22.59 -12.86
C GLY A 855 26.55 -21.14 -13.36
N ARG A 856 26.08 -20.18 -12.54
CA ARG A 856 25.97 -18.77 -12.92
C ARG A 856 27.14 -17.93 -12.41
N THR A 857 27.44 -16.85 -13.13
CA THR A 857 28.34 -15.79 -12.68
C THR A 857 27.55 -14.50 -12.50
N TYR A 858 27.72 -13.83 -11.37
CA TYR A 858 27.08 -12.56 -11.04
C TYR A 858 28.12 -11.44 -11.00
N GLN A 859 27.69 -10.22 -11.32
CA GLN A 859 28.50 -9.01 -11.14
C GLN A 859 28.10 -8.29 -9.85
N LEU A 860 29.07 -7.67 -9.19
CA LEU A 860 28.86 -6.85 -8.01
C LEU A 860 29.79 -5.64 -8.08
N GLY A 861 29.25 -4.43 -7.89
CA GLY A 861 30.05 -3.22 -7.74
C GLY A 861 30.70 -3.17 -6.36
N VAL A 862 31.91 -2.62 -6.26
CA VAL A 862 32.66 -2.45 -5.01
C VAL A 862 33.25 -1.05 -4.97
N ARG A 863 32.71 -0.21 -4.09
CA ARG A 863 33.24 1.12 -3.80
C ARG A 863 34.32 0.99 -2.74
N THR A 864 35.55 1.36 -3.09
CA THR A 864 36.70 1.24 -2.17
C THR A 864 37.86 2.15 -2.58
N THR A 865 38.61 2.63 -1.58
CA THR A 865 39.91 3.29 -1.78
C THR A 865 41.08 2.30 -1.90
N LYS A 866 40.84 1.02 -1.61
CA LYS A 866 41.84 -0.05 -1.57
C LYS A 866 41.88 -0.81 -2.88
N ARG A 867 43.03 -1.40 -3.21
CA ARG A 867 43.15 -2.28 -4.39
C ARG A 867 42.72 -3.70 -4.00
N LEU A 868 41.67 -4.22 -4.61
CA LEU A 868 41.24 -5.62 -4.42
C LEU A 868 42.24 -6.60 -5.05
N GLY A 869 42.43 -7.76 -4.41
CA GLY A 869 43.06 -8.94 -4.98
C GLY A 869 42.04 -9.90 -5.59
N GLU A 870 42.49 -10.73 -6.53
CA GLU A 870 41.66 -11.76 -7.18
C GLU A 870 41.76 -13.10 -6.43
N THR A 871 40.79 -13.98 -6.68
CA THR A 871 40.84 -15.39 -6.27
C THR A 871 40.44 -16.29 -7.44
N ASN A 872 40.69 -17.60 -7.35
CA ASN A 872 40.32 -18.58 -8.39
C ASN A 872 38.82 -18.58 -8.76
N SER A 873 37.96 -17.89 -8.00
CA SER A 873 36.51 -17.86 -8.13
C SER A 873 35.91 -16.45 -8.20
N VAL A 874 36.76 -15.42 -8.18
CA VAL A 874 36.38 -14.01 -8.26
C VAL A 874 37.40 -13.23 -9.07
N GLN A 875 36.98 -12.74 -10.24
CA GLN A 875 37.78 -11.84 -11.08
C GLN A 875 37.49 -10.38 -10.68
N VAL A 876 38.50 -9.51 -10.72
CA VAL A 876 38.37 -8.08 -10.41
C VAL A 876 38.62 -7.28 -11.68
N ARG A 877 37.68 -6.40 -12.02
CA ARG A 877 37.80 -5.42 -13.10
C ARG A 877 37.63 -4.01 -12.52
N GLN A 878 38.17 -3.02 -13.22
CA GLN A 878 37.92 -1.62 -12.91
C GLN A 878 36.84 -1.09 -13.85
N ALA A 879 35.82 -0.45 -13.30
CA ALA A 879 34.69 0.09 -14.04
C ALA A 879 34.93 1.57 -14.40
N ASN A 880 34.21 2.07 -15.40
CA ASN A 880 34.42 3.41 -15.94
C ASN A 880 34.09 4.55 -14.95
N ASN A 881 33.35 4.25 -13.87
CA ASN A 881 33.05 5.17 -12.77
C ASN A 881 34.17 5.24 -11.70
N GLY A 882 35.20 4.40 -11.79
CA GLY A 882 36.33 4.32 -10.85
C GLY A 882 36.16 3.32 -9.71
N ASP A 883 34.96 2.73 -9.57
CA ASP A 883 34.73 1.60 -8.67
C ASP A 883 35.28 0.29 -9.26
N ALA A 884 35.56 -0.69 -8.41
CA ALA A 884 35.83 -2.04 -8.89
C ALA A 884 34.51 -2.77 -9.19
N GLN A 885 34.52 -3.64 -10.19
CA GLN A 885 33.45 -4.60 -10.47
C GLN A 885 34.04 -6.01 -10.27
N ILE A 886 33.38 -6.85 -9.49
CA ILE A 886 33.80 -8.23 -9.25
C ILE A 886 32.83 -9.22 -9.87
N ALA A 887 33.39 -10.20 -10.60
CA ALA A 887 32.64 -11.27 -11.24
C ALA A 887 32.78 -12.55 -10.41
N ILE A 888 31.66 -13.05 -9.86
CA ILE A 888 31.62 -14.14 -8.89
C ILE A 888 30.89 -15.35 -9.48
N THR A 889 31.62 -16.45 -9.69
CA THR A 889 31.04 -17.70 -10.21
C THR A 889 30.58 -18.61 -9.07
N PHE A 890 29.35 -19.13 -9.15
CA PHE A 890 28.80 -20.07 -8.18
C PHE A 890 28.90 -21.50 -8.73
N ASN A 891 29.76 -22.32 -8.11
CA ASN A 891 29.93 -23.72 -8.50
C ASN A 891 28.92 -24.58 -7.76
N GLY A 892 28.10 -25.35 -8.50
CA GLY A 892 27.10 -26.26 -7.93
C GLY A 892 26.10 -26.75 -8.98
N PRO A 893 25.08 -27.51 -8.58
CA PRO A 893 24.02 -27.98 -9.48
C PRO A 893 23.29 -26.81 -10.15
N PRO A 894 23.09 -26.82 -11.48
CA PRO A 894 22.30 -25.79 -12.16
C PRO A 894 20.89 -25.68 -11.59
N GLY A 895 20.44 -24.45 -11.33
CA GLY A 895 19.11 -24.17 -10.78
C GLY A 895 18.98 -24.31 -9.26
N ALA A 896 20.01 -24.76 -8.55
CA ALA A 896 20.07 -24.73 -7.08
C ALA A 896 20.84 -23.49 -6.61
N TYR A 897 20.37 -22.82 -5.56
CA TYR A 897 21.13 -21.78 -4.87
C TYR A 897 22.28 -22.39 -4.07
N VAL A 898 23.43 -21.74 -4.09
CA VAL A 898 24.64 -22.13 -3.36
C VAL A 898 25.11 -20.97 -2.51
N ARG A 899 25.18 -21.16 -1.19
CA ARG A 899 25.82 -20.20 -0.27
C ARG A 899 27.34 -20.24 -0.43
N ARG A 900 27.97 -19.07 -0.49
CA ARG A 900 29.43 -18.90 -0.58
C ARG A 900 29.91 -17.83 0.38
N GLU A 901 30.89 -18.20 1.21
CA GLU A 901 31.76 -17.26 1.90
C GLU A 901 32.94 -16.92 1.00
N ILE A 902 33.25 -15.63 0.87
CA ILE A 902 34.28 -15.10 -0.01
C ILE A 902 35.11 -14.09 0.77
N THR A 903 36.44 -14.22 0.70
CA THR A 903 37.38 -13.25 1.28
C THR A 903 38.28 -12.70 0.17
N LEU A 904 38.20 -11.40 -0.08
CA LEU A 904 39.00 -10.68 -1.07
C LEU A 904 40.08 -9.85 -0.36
N PRO A 905 41.37 -10.20 -0.48
CA PRO A 905 42.43 -9.49 0.24
C PRO A 905 42.67 -8.10 -0.36
N PHE A 906 42.94 -7.12 0.49
CA PHE A 906 43.39 -5.80 0.05
C PHE A 906 44.89 -5.82 -0.25
N LEU A 907 45.24 -5.56 -1.50
CA LEU A 907 46.63 -5.50 -1.96
C LEU A 907 47.30 -4.22 -1.43
N ARG A 908 48.50 -4.36 -0.86
CA ARG A 908 49.34 -3.22 -0.50
C ARG A 908 49.59 -2.35 -1.73
N GLN A 909 49.35 -1.05 -1.63
CA GLN A 909 49.84 -0.09 -2.62
C GLN A 909 51.37 -0.23 -2.72
N ARG A 910 51.89 -0.35 -3.95
CA ARG A 910 53.33 -0.22 -4.18
C ARG A 910 53.68 1.25 -3.86
N LYS A 911 54.61 1.44 -2.92
CA LYS A 911 55.21 2.74 -2.63
C LYS A 911 55.98 3.28 -3.84
#